data_AF-A0A9X2D557-F1
#
_entry.id   AF-A0A9X2D557-F1
#
_cell.length_a   1.000
_cell.length_b   1.000
_cell.length_c   1.000
_cell.angle_alpha   90.00
_cell.angle_beta   90.00
_cell.angle_gamma   90.00
#
_symmetry.space_group_name_H-M   'P 1'
#
loop_
_entity.id
_entity.type
_entity.pdbx_description
1 polymer ?
#
loop_
_entity_poly.entity_id
_entity_poly.type
_entity_poly.pdbx_seq_one_letter_code
_entity_poly.pdbx_strand_id
1 'polypeptide(L)'
;MDSKIEKPFTLAMPGTLTDFTPDLKQTPKPTPYTEGAEVKDYPKGETLSVVSSLIKTKVLTNTKKVDEKNPYPLETDEITVINGPNTDGSNVGEKIAQGLAAILKAIARGQTISNIIAHSRGAVESILIAHELQAIQTMIATCGTFEEVLKQLAEQQTQRYKGTPKNNTPDIIEPLKSQINLIPKDEQEQWFNQLKTSLPNASINFFGIDPVPGDCFPITWYDERFFILPEIIKNTELIYYANERSDWGFTPIFPEVVSKAKQNFVRYSMPGHHGTGSSGNDGSQQGIIVSPDNYKTTHVQKLMVYKLLNFLNAQGVEFNDGTQIFHQYTALGRKYSGNSGETQSINVATLDFPTTLRALYTAIAKNQIGYDAFNSTHYSYMGLTKQRRALYKGHTYGLYNDFFEECPGYVNEEQALLMQGHFFKIFGLDTKRKNPAETINTASLVLEEHLKKIANKETSILDSEVIRKTVLEAFDVVIRRVSQQCLTGDWCPLEKDKEILHQAIIDILAKFKELSLSNNLMIQQFVAELLLLSSSGINHTLVLHSQSLEKKFSCLQESTDNRLMHFFNSLLMQLNHSENSSSVRLDEIINSEEYKRLPNHPSAIKIAHIHKKLAEKGLEKFSIEELTKSYEERFANTVEDFAKLFQQIHIFIRDLTALRHLVPDQKIDVDELHLLKQANRLIITAAERFYKERPQALPPVAETDSFLRLAEQHAIEHFGIVDRSKEKNPKSEKANVSTSNAFSRTLSFFWSPMSRMIYGTPITASNEEIIHTADVSSSPQ
;
A
#
# COMPACT_ATOMS: atom_id res chain seq x y z
N MET A 1 15.48 -44.26 2.90
CA MET A 1 16.34 -43.09 3.17
C MET A 1 15.41 -42.00 3.64
N ASP A 2 15.17 -41.94 4.95
CA ASP A 2 14.32 -40.91 5.53
C ASP A 2 15.08 -39.59 5.46
N SER A 3 14.59 -38.66 4.64
CA SER A 3 15.15 -37.31 4.59
C SER A 3 14.98 -36.69 5.97
N LYS A 4 16.08 -36.54 6.71
CA LYS A 4 16.14 -35.62 7.85
C LYS A 4 15.67 -34.27 7.33
N ILE A 5 14.46 -33.87 7.68
CA ILE A 5 14.00 -32.50 7.43
C ILE A 5 14.96 -31.60 8.20
N GLU A 6 15.78 -30.83 7.49
CA GLU A 6 16.66 -29.83 8.10
C GLU A 6 15.77 -28.82 8.83
N LYS A 7 16.03 -28.60 10.13
CA LYS A 7 15.26 -27.67 10.93
C LYS A 7 15.56 -26.23 10.48
N PRO A 8 14.54 -25.39 10.26
CA PRO A 8 14.75 -24.02 9.82
C PRO A 8 15.41 -23.17 10.92
N PHE A 9 16.15 -22.15 10.51
CA PHE A 9 16.67 -21.09 11.38
C PHE A 9 15.80 -19.83 11.27
N THR A 10 15.63 -19.06 12.35
CA THR A 10 14.88 -17.80 12.33
C THR A 10 15.75 -16.62 12.76
N LEU A 11 15.70 -15.53 12.00
CA LEU A 11 16.29 -14.25 12.34
C LEU A 11 15.18 -13.22 12.61
N ALA A 12 15.26 -12.52 13.74
CA ALA A 12 14.35 -11.40 14.04
C ALA A 12 15.09 -10.06 13.99
N MET A 13 14.55 -9.12 13.20
CA MET A 13 15.10 -7.79 12.95
C MET A 13 14.06 -6.69 13.30
N PRO A 14 13.96 -6.27 14.57
CA PRO A 14 13.09 -5.19 15.03
C PRO A 14 13.41 -3.83 14.40
N GLY A 15 12.48 -2.89 14.57
CA GLY A 15 12.61 -1.53 14.04
C GLY A 15 13.57 -0.65 14.82
N THR A 16 13.78 0.57 14.33
CA THR A 16 14.62 1.60 14.96
C THR A 16 14.32 1.76 16.46
N LEU A 17 15.36 1.83 17.29
CA LEU A 17 15.29 1.94 18.76
C LEU A 17 14.40 0.89 19.44
N THR A 18 14.24 -0.29 18.82
CA THR A 18 13.44 -1.38 19.41
C THR A 18 14.35 -2.45 19.98
N ASP A 19 14.30 -2.60 21.30
CA ASP A 19 14.98 -3.66 22.04
C ASP A 19 14.10 -4.90 22.18
N PHE A 20 14.74 -6.07 22.27
CA PHE A 20 14.05 -7.33 22.56
C PHE A 20 13.26 -7.27 23.87
N THR A 21 11.93 -7.22 23.75
CA THR A 21 10.98 -6.99 24.86
C THR A 21 9.88 -8.05 24.84
N PRO A 22 10.17 -9.32 25.22
CA PRO A 22 9.21 -10.42 25.16
C PRO A 22 8.22 -10.43 26.33
N ASP A 23 8.49 -9.64 27.38
CA ASP A 23 7.76 -9.71 28.65
C ASP A 23 6.29 -9.34 28.49
N LEU A 24 5.43 -10.28 28.88
CA LEU A 24 3.98 -10.12 28.82
C LEU A 24 3.44 -9.51 30.11
N LYS A 25 2.40 -8.69 29.97
CA LYS A 25 1.67 -8.17 31.11
C LYS A 25 1.09 -9.28 31.98
N GLN A 26 1.33 -9.20 33.29
CA GLN A 26 0.76 -10.14 34.26
C GLN A 26 -0.47 -9.58 35.01
N THR A 27 -0.68 -8.26 35.00
CA THR A 27 -1.73 -7.60 35.77
C THR A 27 -2.64 -6.70 34.93
N PRO A 28 -3.93 -6.52 35.32
CA PRO A 28 -4.84 -5.61 34.65
C PRO A 28 -4.35 -4.16 34.66
N LYS A 29 -4.80 -3.34 33.71
CA LYS A 29 -4.45 -1.90 33.69
C LYS A 29 -5.32 -1.20 34.76
N PRO A 30 -4.76 -0.32 35.60
CA PRO A 30 -5.52 0.34 36.67
C PRO A 30 -6.65 1.25 36.16
N THR A 31 -6.49 1.83 34.97
CA THR A 31 -7.39 2.86 34.42
C THR A 31 -7.84 2.47 33.00
N PRO A 32 -9.09 2.78 32.60
CA PRO A 32 -9.57 2.57 31.24
C PRO A 32 -8.71 3.31 30.21
N TYR A 33 -8.77 2.86 28.95
CA TYR A 33 -8.22 3.60 27.82
C TYR A 33 -9.16 4.76 27.52
N THR A 34 -8.84 5.93 28.06
CA THR A 34 -9.54 7.18 27.80
C THR A 34 -8.71 8.05 26.87
N GLU A 35 -9.38 8.78 26.00
CA GLU A 35 -8.74 9.79 25.13
C GLU A 35 -7.88 10.76 25.97
N GLY A 36 -6.71 11.11 25.44
CA GLY A 36 -5.74 12.01 26.08
C GLY A 36 -4.83 11.36 27.13
N ALA A 37 -5.06 10.10 27.52
CA ALA A 37 -4.18 9.44 28.49
C ALA A 37 -2.88 8.93 27.85
N GLU A 38 -1.77 9.08 28.59
CA GLU A 38 -0.47 8.53 28.21
C GLU A 38 -0.41 7.01 28.37
N VAL A 39 0.33 6.36 27.48
CA VAL A 39 0.58 4.92 27.52
C VAL A 39 2.06 4.62 27.34
N LYS A 40 2.50 3.59 28.05
CA LYS A 40 3.84 3.02 27.85
C LYS A 40 3.89 2.20 26.56
N ASP A 41 5.08 2.10 26.00
CA ASP A 41 5.37 1.18 24.91
C ASP A 41 5.36 -0.27 25.39
N TYR A 42 4.96 -1.16 24.48
CA TYR A 42 5.01 -2.62 24.62
C TYR A 42 4.38 -3.20 25.91
N PRO A 43 3.21 -2.74 26.40
CA PRO A 43 2.63 -3.28 27.63
C PRO A 43 2.25 -4.76 27.53
N LYS A 44 2.27 -5.36 26.33
CA LYS A 44 1.97 -6.78 26.07
C LYS A 44 3.15 -7.49 25.37
N GLY A 45 4.36 -6.96 25.53
CA GLY A 45 5.52 -7.35 24.76
C GLY A 45 5.51 -6.79 23.34
N GLU A 46 6.70 -6.62 22.78
CA GLU A 46 6.88 -6.26 21.37
C GLU A 46 6.63 -7.50 20.51
N THR A 47 5.92 -7.34 19.40
CA THR A 47 5.39 -8.44 18.59
C THR A 47 6.44 -9.45 18.12
N LEU A 48 7.56 -8.99 17.54
CA LEU A 48 8.62 -9.89 17.08
C LEU A 48 9.29 -10.59 18.27
N SER A 49 9.46 -9.87 19.37
CA SER A 49 10.05 -10.37 20.61
C SER A 49 9.19 -11.48 21.23
N VAL A 50 7.87 -11.27 21.30
CA VAL A 50 6.91 -12.25 21.79
C VAL A 50 6.96 -13.51 20.93
N VAL A 51 6.88 -13.39 19.60
CA VAL A 51 6.94 -14.55 18.70
C VAL A 51 8.28 -15.28 18.80
N SER A 52 9.38 -14.54 18.87
CA SER A 52 10.74 -15.09 19.02
C SER A 52 10.88 -15.91 20.30
N SER A 53 10.31 -15.44 21.41
CA SER A 53 10.35 -16.16 22.71
C SER A 53 9.55 -17.48 22.72
N LEU A 54 8.66 -17.67 21.76
CA LEU A 54 7.86 -18.89 21.63
C LEU A 54 8.53 -19.96 20.77
N ILE A 55 9.57 -19.62 20.00
CA ILE A 55 10.27 -20.61 19.19
C ILE A 55 10.94 -21.61 20.11
N LYS A 56 10.74 -22.89 19.82
CA LYS A 56 11.28 -23.99 20.61
C LYS A 56 12.78 -24.12 20.37
N THR A 57 13.56 -24.00 21.44
CA THR A 57 15.03 -24.10 21.40
C THR A 57 15.48 -25.38 22.09
N LYS A 58 16.62 -25.95 21.67
CA LYS A 58 17.19 -27.16 22.32
C LYS A 58 17.78 -26.84 23.70
N VAL A 59 18.34 -25.65 23.85
CA VAL A 59 18.95 -25.18 25.09
C VAL A 59 18.07 -24.07 25.65
N LEU A 60 17.71 -24.18 26.93
CA LEU A 60 17.00 -23.13 27.64
C LEU A 60 17.97 -21.94 27.80
N THR A 61 17.80 -20.91 26.98
CA THR A 61 18.62 -19.71 27.04
C THR A 61 17.89 -18.61 27.80
N ASN A 62 18.55 -18.08 28.82
CA ASN A 62 18.13 -16.83 29.43
C ASN A 62 18.51 -15.67 28.50
N THR A 63 17.72 -14.61 28.52
CA THR A 63 18.03 -13.35 27.86
C THR A 63 19.40 -12.84 28.31
N LYS A 64 20.23 -12.45 27.35
CA LYS A 64 21.56 -11.89 27.63
C LYS A 64 21.47 -10.36 27.58
N LYS A 65 22.19 -9.69 28.47
CA LYS A 65 22.43 -8.25 28.29
C LYS A 65 23.27 -8.06 27.03
N VAL A 66 22.84 -7.16 26.16
CA VAL A 66 23.56 -6.80 24.94
C VAL A 66 24.78 -5.96 25.33
N ASP A 67 25.94 -6.33 24.81
CA ASP A 67 27.18 -5.56 24.91
C ASP A 67 28.04 -5.73 23.65
N GLU A 68 29.21 -5.09 23.61
CA GLU A 68 30.13 -5.17 22.46
C GLU A 68 30.59 -6.59 22.11
N LYS A 69 30.57 -7.53 23.08
CA LYS A 69 31.02 -8.91 22.89
C LYS A 69 29.89 -9.84 22.47
N ASN A 70 28.65 -9.53 22.84
CA ASN A 70 27.47 -10.28 22.42
C ASN A 70 26.36 -9.32 21.97
N PRO A 71 26.26 -9.05 20.65
CA PRO A 71 25.25 -8.13 20.12
C PRO A 71 23.83 -8.73 20.10
N TYR A 72 23.70 -10.03 20.42
CA TYR A 72 22.45 -10.76 20.33
C TYR A 72 21.75 -10.86 21.70
N PRO A 73 20.62 -10.19 21.93
CA PRO A 73 19.80 -10.39 23.15
C PRO A 73 19.29 -11.82 23.30
N LEU A 74 19.07 -12.52 22.18
CA LEU A 74 18.69 -13.93 22.12
C LEU A 74 19.44 -14.60 20.96
N GLU A 75 20.19 -15.66 21.26
CA GLU A 75 20.95 -16.44 20.27
C GLU A 75 20.92 -17.92 20.64
N THR A 76 20.47 -18.75 19.70
CA THR A 76 20.42 -20.22 19.76
C THR A 76 20.62 -20.80 18.36
N ASP A 77 20.68 -22.13 18.24
CA ASP A 77 20.73 -22.79 16.93
C ASP A 77 19.47 -22.54 16.09
N GLU A 78 18.31 -22.34 16.73
CA GLU A 78 17.02 -22.19 16.07
C GLU A 78 16.64 -20.73 15.79
N ILE A 79 17.11 -19.79 16.62
CA ILE A 79 16.77 -18.37 16.49
C ILE A 79 17.89 -17.43 16.94
N THR A 80 18.05 -16.33 16.21
CA THR A 80 18.78 -15.12 16.63
C THR A 80 17.89 -13.89 16.56
N VAL A 81 17.98 -13.04 17.58
CA VAL A 81 17.35 -11.70 17.60
C VAL A 81 18.48 -10.67 17.63
N ILE A 82 18.33 -9.60 16.87
CA ILE A 82 19.24 -8.45 16.84
C ILE A 82 18.44 -7.22 17.23
N ASN A 83 18.88 -6.40 18.20
CA ASN A 83 18.17 -5.14 18.49
C ASN A 83 18.25 -4.18 17.30
N GLY A 84 17.19 -3.38 17.11
CA GLY A 84 17.10 -2.47 15.98
C GLY A 84 18.18 -1.36 15.96
N PRO A 85 18.34 -0.68 14.81
CA PRO A 85 19.34 0.36 14.64
C PRO A 85 18.99 1.64 15.43
N ASN A 86 19.97 2.53 15.55
CA ASN A 86 19.76 3.86 16.12
C ASN A 86 18.96 4.78 15.17
N THR A 87 18.48 5.91 15.70
CA THR A 87 17.60 6.84 14.97
C THR A 87 18.22 7.39 13.69
N ASP A 88 19.52 7.71 13.73
CA ASP A 88 20.23 8.26 12.58
C ASP A 88 20.69 7.20 11.57
N GLY A 89 20.48 5.91 11.88
CA GLY A 89 20.82 4.79 11.02
C GLY A 89 22.33 4.58 10.83
N SER A 90 23.18 5.22 11.64
CA SER A 90 24.64 5.12 11.51
C SER A 90 25.17 3.70 11.75
N ASN A 91 24.44 2.86 12.49
CA ASN A 91 24.81 1.46 12.74
C ASN A 91 24.06 0.43 11.87
N VAL A 92 23.32 0.86 10.84
CA VAL A 92 22.56 -0.06 9.94
C VAL A 92 23.47 -1.11 9.30
N GLY A 93 24.68 -0.72 8.86
CA GLY A 93 25.66 -1.65 8.28
C GLY A 93 26.10 -2.75 9.25
N GLU A 94 26.22 -2.41 10.54
CA GLU A 94 26.54 -3.35 11.62
C GLU A 94 25.40 -4.36 11.82
N LYS A 95 24.13 -3.90 11.82
CA LYS A 95 22.95 -4.76 11.98
C LYS A 95 22.79 -5.74 10.83
N ILE A 96 23.00 -5.28 9.60
CA ILE A 96 23.01 -6.13 8.39
C ILE A 96 24.10 -7.21 8.52
N ALA A 97 25.31 -6.81 8.91
CA ALA A 97 26.42 -7.73 9.08
C ALA A 97 26.18 -8.79 10.15
N GLN A 98 25.62 -8.41 11.30
CA GLN A 98 25.23 -9.31 12.38
C GLN A 98 24.19 -10.34 11.89
N GLY A 99 23.15 -9.89 11.18
CA GLY A 99 22.12 -10.77 10.64
C GLY A 99 22.67 -11.74 9.59
N LEU A 100 23.52 -11.24 8.69
CA LEU A 100 24.20 -12.05 7.69
C LEU A 100 25.13 -13.09 8.33
N ALA A 101 25.92 -12.71 9.33
CA ALA A 101 26.78 -13.62 10.07
C ALA A 101 25.98 -14.73 10.77
N ALA A 102 24.85 -14.41 11.39
CA ALA A 102 23.97 -15.39 12.05
C ALA A 102 23.43 -16.42 11.05
N ILE A 103 22.97 -15.98 9.88
CA ILE A 103 22.48 -16.87 8.81
C ILE A 103 23.62 -17.73 8.25
N LEU A 104 24.81 -17.17 7.98
CA LEU A 104 25.95 -17.94 7.48
C LEU A 104 26.39 -19.01 8.48
N LYS A 105 26.39 -18.71 9.78
CA LYS A 105 26.66 -19.69 10.85
C LYS A 105 25.60 -20.80 10.86
N ALA A 106 24.32 -20.48 10.69
CA ALA A 106 23.25 -21.47 10.60
C ALA A 106 23.40 -22.38 9.36
N ILE A 107 23.72 -21.80 8.21
CA ILE A 107 23.93 -22.56 6.97
C ILE A 107 25.14 -23.48 7.09
N ALA A 108 26.24 -23.05 7.72
CA ALA A 108 27.39 -23.92 7.98
C ALA A 108 27.05 -25.11 8.90
N ARG A 109 26.04 -24.98 9.77
CA ARG A 109 25.50 -26.13 10.55
C ARG A 109 24.57 -27.04 9.74
N GLY A 110 24.33 -26.74 8.47
CA GLY A 110 23.39 -27.46 7.61
C GLY A 110 21.93 -27.00 7.76
N GLN A 111 21.67 -25.78 8.23
CA GLN A 111 20.31 -25.22 8.23
C GLN A 111 20.12 -24.38 6.96
N THR A 112 19.63 -24.98 5.89
CA THR A 112 19.51 -24.32 4.58
C THR A 112 18.26 -23.46 4.42
N ILE A 113 17.26 -23.59 5.29
CA ILE A 113 16.05 -22.75 5.28
C ILE A 113 16.17 -21.72 6.40
N SER A 114 16.19 -20.43 6.02
CA SER A 114 16.18 -19.30 6.96
C SER A 114 14.88 -18.52 6.86
N ASN A 115 14.25 -18.23 8.00
CA ASN A 115 13.12 -17.32 8.10
C ASN A 115 13.61 -15.99 8.64
N ILE A 116 13.18 -14.87 8.06
CA ILE A 116 13.45 -13.54 8.58
C ILE A 116 12.12 -12.87 8.92
N ILE A 117 11.95 -12.47 10.17
CA ILE A 117 10.82 -11.66 10.63
C ILE A 117 11.33 -10.27 10.99
N ALA A 118 10.70 -9.22 10.48
CA ALA A 118 11.28 -7.89 10.59
C ALA A 118 10.25 -6.76 10.62
N HIS A 119 10.63 -5.62 11.20
CA HIS A 119 9.80 -4.41 11.26
C HIS A 119 10.60 -3.16 10.92
N SER A 120 9.98 -2.20 10.23
CA SER A 120 10.55 -0.87 9.97
C SER A 120 11.88 -0.94 9.21
N ARG A 121 12.92 -0.28 9.75
CA ARG A 121 14.30 -0.33 9.26
C ARG A 121 14.85 -1.75 9.19
N GLY A 122 14.52 -2.59 10.18
CA GLY A 122 14.91 -4.00 10.21
C GLY A 122 14.40 -4.79 9.01
N ALA A 123 13.24 -4.42 8.45
CA ALA A 123 12.72 -5.04 7.24
C ALA A 123 13.52 -4.62 5.99
N VAL A 124 14.00 -3.37 5.93
CA VAL A 124 14.89 -2.91 4.85
C VAL A 124 16.27 -3.56 4.96
N GLU A 125 16.83 -3.65 6.17
CA GLU A 125 18.07 -4.37 6.46
C GLU A 125 17.97 -5.84 6.01
N SER A 126 16.84 -6.49 6.27
CA SER A 126 16.56 -7.88 5.87
C SER A 126 16.59 -8.10 4.36
N ILE A 127 16.11 -7.12 3.58
CA ILE A 127 16.21 -7.15 2.11
C ILE A 127 17.68 -7.13 1.69
N LEU A 128 18.51 -6.27 2.30
CA LEU A 128 19.93 -6.23 1.99
C LEU A 128 20.67 -7.49 2.46
N ILE A 129 20.35 -8.05 3.62
CA ILE A 129 20.87 -9.34 4.09
C ILE A 129 20.64 -10.41 3.02
N ALA A 130 19.43 -10.47 2.44
CA ALA A 130 19.12 -11.44 1.39
C ALA A 130 19.93 -11.21 0.10
N HIS A 131 20.17 -9.95 -0.30
CA HIS A 131 21.03 -9.62 -1.44
C HIS A 131 22.47 -10.05 -1.21
N GLU A 132 23.05 -9.72 -0.05
CA GLU A 132 24.43 -10.12 0.26
C GLU A 132 24.55 -11.65 0.36
N LEU A 133 23.55 -12.35 0.93
CA LEU A 133 23.55 -13.81 0.97
C LEU A 133 23.51 -14.44 -0.43
N GLN A 134 22.67 -13.92 -1.34
CA GLN A 134 22.65 -14.40 -2.73
C GLN A 134 23.96 -14.10 -3.47
N ALA A 135 24.61 -12.96 -3.18
CA ALA A 135 25.92 -12.65 -3.73
C ALA A 135 26.97 -13.68 -3.25
N ILE A 136 27.01 -13.98 -1.95
CA ILE A 136 27.90 -15.01 -1.38
C ILE A 136 27.61 -16.38 -2.00
N GLN A 137 26.33 -16.77 -2.11
CA GLN A 137 25.90 -18.03 -2.74
C GLN A 137 26.46 -18.19 -4.16
N THR A 138 26.60 -17.08 -4.90
CA THR A 138 27.13 -17.09 -6.26
C THR A 138 28.66 -17.17 -6.29
N MET A 139 29.36 -16.42 -5.43
CA MET A 139 30.83 -16.35 -5.47
C MET A 139 31.55 -17.45 -4.67
N ILE A 140 30.90 -18.07 -3.68
CA ILE A 140 31.55 -19.04 -2.78
C ILE A 140 32.15 -20.25 -3.52
N ALA A 141 31.59 -20.59 -4.69
CA ALA A 141 32.07 -21.70 -5.51
C ALA A 141 33.53 -21.49 -5.97
N THR A 142 33.90 -20.24 -6.29
CA THR A 142 35.21 -19.89 -6.86
C THR A 142 36.23 -19.44 -5.82
N CYS A 143 35.80 -19.15 -4.59
CA CYS A 143 36.68 -18.77 -3.48
C CYS A 143 37.27 -19.99 -2.75
N GLY A 144 38.54 -19.86 -2.35
CA GLY A 144 39.27 -20.79 -1.50
C GLY A 144 39.16 -20.48 0.00
N THR A 145 38.94 -19.21 0.36
CA THR A 145 38.71 -18.78 1.76
C THR A 145 37.58 -17.76 1.88
N PHE A 146 37.12 -17.51 3.10
CA PHE A 146 36.11 -16.47 3.34
C PHE A 146 36.68 -15.05 3.19
N GLU A 147 37.98 -14.83 3.40
CA GLU A 147 38.63 -13.55 3.11
C GLU A 147 38.52 -13.16 1.63
N GLU A 148 38.59 -14.13 0.72
CA GLU A 148 38.39 -13.87 -0.71
C GLU A 148 36.93 -13.47 -1.03
N VAL A 149 35.96 -14.08 -0.34
CA VAL A 149 34.55 -13.68 -0.41
C VAL A 149 34.39 -12.24 0.09
N LEU A 150 34.95 -11.90 1.26
CA LEU A 150 34.91 -10.54 1.82
C LEU A 150 35.52 -9.51 0.87
N LYS A 151 36.63 -9.85 0.21
CA LYS A 151 37.25 -8.97 -0.80
C LYS A 151 36.30 -8.68 -1.97
N GLN A 152 35.65 -9.70 -2.52
CA GLN A 152 34.69 -9.52 -3.62
C GLN A 152 33.46 -8.71 -3.18
N LEU A 153 32.94 -8.93 -1.97
CA LEU A 153 31.84 -8.13 -1.43
C LEU A 153 32.24 -6.65 -1.25
N ALA A 154 33.45 -6.38 -0.76
CA ALA A 154 33.98 -5.01 -0.64
C ALA A 154 34.11 -4.31 -2.00
N GLU A 155 34.55 -5.03 -3.03
CA GLU A 155 34.60 -4.54 -4.41
C GLU A 155 33.19 -4.19 -4.93
N GLN A 156 32.21 -5.07 -4.70
CA GLN A 156 30.81 -4.81 -5.07
C GLN A 156 30.22 -3.60 -4.32
N GLN A 157 30.45 -3.48 -3.01
CA GLN A 157 29.97 -2.34 -2.24
C GLN A 157 30.61 -1.03 -2.72
N THR A 158 31.92 -1.03 -3.00
CA THR A 158 32.63 0.12 -3.57
C THR A 158 32.07 0.53 -4.94
N GLN A 159 31.72 -0.44 -5.78
CA GLN A 159 31.07 -0.17 -7.07
C GLN A 159 29.69 0.46 -6.87
N ARG A 160 28.88 -0.04 -5.93
CA ARG A 160 27.55 0.51 -5.60
C ARG A 160 27.62 1.95 -5.10
N TYR A 161 28.60 2.29 -4.25
CA TYR A 161 28.81 3.69 -3.79
C TYR A 161 29.18 4.66 -4.92
N LYS A 162 29.86 4.18 -5.95
CA LYS A 162 30.28 4.98 -7.12
C LYS A 162 29.23 5.02 -8.24
N GLY A 163 28.19 4.20 -8.13
CA GLY A 163 27.13 4.08 -9.13
C GLY A 163 26.17 5.27 -9.16
N THR A 164 25.32 5.30 -10.18
CA THR A 164 24.21 6.23 -10.32
C THR A 164 22.90 5.44 -10.38
N PRO A 165 21.93 5.68 -9.48
CA PRO A 165 21.99 6.65 -8.38
C PRO A 165 22.97 6.22 -7.27
N LYS A 166 23.43 7.21 -6.50
CA LYS A 166 24.41 7.01 -5.43
C LYS A 166 23.75 6.27 -4.27
N ASN A 167 24.20 5.04 -4.01
CA ASN A 167 23.86 4.34 -2.77
C ASN A 167 24.71 4.89 -1.63
N ASN A 168 24.16 4.92 -0.42
CA ASN A 168 24.89 5.37 0.78
C ASN A 168 24.71 4.45 1.99
N THR A 169 24.34 3.18 1.77
CA THR A 169 24.34 2.14 2.80
C THR A 169 25.64 2.12 3.58
N PRO A 170 25.64 2.20 4.93
CA PRO A 170 26.88 2.11 5.72
C PRO A 170 27.68 0.83 5.44
N ASP A 171 28.95 0.81 5.86
CA ASP A 171 29.83 -0.35 5.64
C ASP A 171 29.27 -1.61 6.32
N ILE A 172 29.18 -2.69 5.55
CA ILE A 172 28.70 -4.01 6.00
C ILE A 172 29.89 -4.96 6.20
N ILE A 173 31.00 -4.74 5.49
CA ILE A 173 32.03 -5.76 5.30
C ILE A 173 32.96 -5.87 6.50
N GLU A 174 33.45 -4.75 7.05
CA GLU A 174 34.30 -4.80 8.26
C GLU A 174 33.53 -5.32 9.50
N PRO A 175 32.27 -4.92 9.75
CA PRO A 175 31.46 -5.53 10.80
C PRO A 175 31.24 -7.04 10.58
N LEU A 176 30.99 -7.48 9.33
CA LEU A 176 30.82 -8.90 9.00
C LEU A 176 32.09 -9.69 9.30
N LYS A 177 33.23 -9.20 8.82
CA LYS A 177 34.55 -9.78 9.08
C LYS A 177 34.80 -9.92 10.59
N SER A 178 34.45 -8.89 11.37
CA SER A 178 34.58 -8.93 12.83
C SER A 178 33.75 -10.04 13.45
N GLN A 179 32.51 -10.26 12.98
CA GLN A 179 31.63 -11.34 13.46
C GLN A 179 32.10 -12.75 13.06
N ILE A 180 32.70 -12.90 11.88
CA ILE A 180 33.24 -14.19 11.41
C ILE A 180 34.56 -14.52 12.12
N ASN A 181 35.38 -13.52 12.44
CA ASN A 181 36.62 -13.71 13.21
C ASN A 181 36.41 -14.17 14.66
N LEU A 182 35.16 -14.18 15.14
CA LEU A 182 34.79 -14.81 16.41
C LEU A 182 34.83 -16.35 16.35
N ILE A 183 34.83 -16.93 15.14
CA ILE A 183 35.03 -18.36 14.93
C ILE A 183 36.50 -18.69 15.20
N PRO A 184 36.82 -19.70 16.04
CA PRO A 184 38.19 -20.11 16.32
C PRO A 184 38.99 -20.37 15.04
N LYS A 185 40.23 -19.89 14.98
CA LYS A 185 41.06 -19.95 13.76
C LYS A 185 41.26 -21.37 13.23
N ASP A 186 41.37 -22.34 14.14
CA ASP A 186 41.48 -23.76 13.85
C ASP A 186 40.19 -24.39 13.31
N GLU A 187 39.04 -23.73 13.49
CA GLU A 187 37.73 -24.17 12.98
C GLU A 187 37.32 -23.46 11.67
N GLN A 188 37.97 -22.35 11.30
CA GLN A 188 37.55 -21.51 10.17
C GLN A 188 37.56 -22.25 8.83
N GLU A 189 38.57 -23.08 8.56
CA GLU A 189 38.64 -23.87 7.33
C GLU A 189 37.47 -24.88 7.26
N GLN A 190 37.21 -25.57 8.36
CA GLN A 190 36.10 -26.52 8.45
C GLN A 190 34.76 -25.80 8.28
N TRP A 191 34.55 -24.68 8.97
CA TRP A 191 33.35 -23.87 8.86
C TRP A 191 33.11 -23.39 7.43
N PHE A 192 34.15 -22.89 6.76
CA PHE A 192 34.03 -22.42 5.37
C PHE A 192 33.69 -23.57 4.41
N ASN A 193 34.30 -24.75 4.60
CA ASN A 193 33.99 -25.93 3.79
C ASN A 193 32.55 -26.43 3.99
N GLN A 194 32.05 -26.38 5.24
CA GLN A 194 30.65 -26.68 5.53
C GLN A 194 29.71 -25.66 4.88
N LEU A 195 30.01 -24.37 5.03
CA LEU A 195 29.26 -23.29 4.39
C LEU A 195 29.19 -23.49 2.86
N LYS A 196 30.32 -23.77 2.21
CA LYS A 196 30.41 -24.01 0.76
C LYS A 196 29.54 -25.19 0.30
N THR A 197 29.37 -26.19 1.15
CA THR A 197 28.54 -27.37 0.88
C THR A 197 27.05 -27.07 0.99
N SER A 198 26.65 -26.32 2.01
CA SER A 198 25.23 -26.08 2.33
C SER A 198 24.64 -24.84 1.65
N LEU A 199 25.43 -23.79 1.42
CA LEU A 199 24.97 -22.50 0.88
C LEU A 199 24.28 -22.59 -0.50
N PRO A 200 24.67 -23.47 -1.45
CA PRO A 200 23.95 -23.59 -2.72
C PRO A 200 22.47 -23.93 -2.60
N ASN A 201 22.07 -24.60 -1.50
CA ASN A 201 20.68 -24.97 -1.23
C ASN A 201 19.96 -23.96 -0.31
N ALA A 202 20.64 -22.88 0.08
CA ALA A 202 20.08 -21.92 1.00
C ALA A 202 18.89 -21.15 0.41
N SER A 203 17.87 -20.91 1.23
CA SER A 203 16.68 -20.14 0.88
C SER A 203 16.19 -19.29 2.06
N ILE A 204 15.51 -18.20 1.73
CA ILE A 204 14.92 -17.28 2.70
C ILE A 204 13.39 -17.28 2.59
N ASN A 205 12.69 -17.25 3.71
CA ASN A 205 11.31 -16.81 3.82
C ASN A 205 11.27 -15.49 4.60
N PHE A 206 10.56 -14.48 4.10
CA PHE A 206 10.59 -13.14 4.66
C PHE A 206 9.20 -12.64 5.07
N PHE A 207 9.03 -12.29 6.35
CA PHE A 207 7.88 -11.56 6.85
C PHE A 207 8.30 -10.16 7.29
N GLY A 208 7.91 -9.14 6.53
CA GLY A 208 8.26 -7.75 6.79
C GLY A 208 7.06 -6.92 7.24
N ILE A 209 7.25 -6.10 8.27
CA ILE A 209 6.26 -5.13 8.73
C ILE A 209 6.76 -3.73 8.41
N ASP A 210 5.98 -3.01 7.62
CA ASP A 210 6.11 -1.60 7.26
C ASP A 210 7.55 -1.18 6.94
N PRO A 211 8.16 -1.70 5.85
CA PRO A 211 9.57 -1.50 5.54
C PRO A 211 9.86 -0.04 5.23
N VAL A 212 10.62 0.62 6.11
CA VAL A 212 10.91 2.05 6.07
C VAL A 212 12.43 2.27 6.14
N PRO A 213 13.07 2.84 5.10
CA PRO A 213 14.51 3.08 5.09
C PRO A 213 14.93 4.36 5.83
N GLY A 214 13.99 5.24 6.17
CA GLY A 214 14.20 6.56 6.76
C GLY A 214 14.64 7.60 5.73
N ASP A 215 13.67 8.36 5.26
CA ASP A 215 13.77 9.38 4.22
C ASP A 215 13.86 10.81 4.79
N CYS A 216 14.50 10.95 5.96
CA CYS A 216 14.67 12.23 6.65
C CYS A 216 15.90 12.96 6.12
N PHE A 217 15.74 13.91 5.18
CA PHE A 217 16.85 14.78 4.79
C PHE A 217 17.34 15.60 6.00
N PRO A 218 18.66 15.72 6.26
CA PRO A 218 19.80 15.23 5.48
C PRO A 218 20.31 13.81 5.84
N ILE A 219 19.68 13.15 6.81
CA ILE A 219 20.02 11.81 7.31
C ILE A 219 19.24 10.75 6.49
N THR A 220 19.41 10.76 5.16
CA THR A 220 18.75 9.79 4.28
C THR A 220 19.65 8.59 4.05
N TRP A 221 19.11 7.37 4.23
CA TRP A 221 19.76 6.14 3.79
C TRP A 221 19.03 5.60 2.55
N TYR A 222 19.80 5.26 1.52
CA TYR A 222 19.32 4.78 0.24
C TYR A 222 20.19 3.69 -0.37
N ASP A 223 19.52 2.66 -0.88
CA ASP A 223 20.08 1.63 -1.74
C ASP A 223 19.03 1.22 -2.78
N GLU A 224 19.38 1.20 -4.07
CA GLU A 224 18.50 0.71 -5.14
C GLU A 224 17.97 -0.71 -4.89
N ARG A 225 18.71 -1.53 -4.14
CA ARG A 225 18.35 -2.91 -3.84
C ARG A 225 17.14 -3.03 -2.91
N PHE A 226 16.79 -1.97 -2.18
CA PHE A 226 15.59 -1.93 -1.35
C PHE A 226 14.32 -2.32 -2.09
N PHE A 227 14.24 -1.95 -3.37
CA PHE A 227 13.03 -2.09 -4.18
C PHE A 227 12.93 -3.45 -4.87
N ILE A 228 13.86 -4.37 -4.61
CA ILE A 228 13.95 -5.66 -5.31
C ILE A 228 14.16 -6.77 -4.30
N LEU A 229 13.28 -7.78 -4.29
CA LEU A 229 13.45 -9.00 -3.51
C LEU A 229 14.20 -10.06 -4.34
N PRO A 230 15.42 -10.46 -3.91
CA PRO A 230 16.28 -11.38 -4.66
C PRO A 230 15.70 -12.81 -4.70
N GLU A 231 16.07 -13.62 -5.71
CA GLU A 231 15.52 -14.99 -5.96
C GLU A 231 15.74 -15.97 -4.79
N ILE A 232 16.72 -15.70 -3.92
CA ILE A 232 16.93 -16.50 -2.70
C ILE A 232 15.72 -16.46 -1.76
N ILE A 233 14.90 -15.40 -1.81
CA ILE A 233 13.66 -15.29 -1.05
C ILE A 233 12.54 -16.06 -1.79
N LYS A 234 11.98 -17.09 -1.17
CA LYS A 234 10.96 -17.97 -1.75
C LYS A 234 9.54 -17.57 -1.39
N ASN A 235 9.32 -17.22 -0.13
CA ASN A 235 8.02 -16.77 0.37
C ASN A 235 8.18 -15.41 1.03
N THR A 236 7.33 -14.47 0.64
CA THR A 236 7.32 -13.13 1.21
C THR A 236 5.91 -12.71 1.60
N GLU A 237 5.80 -12.17 2.80
CA GLU A 237 4.63 -11.44 3.25
C GLU A 237 5.03 -10.07 3.81
N LEU A 238 4.46 -9.00 3.23
CA LEU A 238 4.71 -7.62 3.67
C LEU A 238 3.44 -6.95 4.19
N ILE A 239 3.51 -6.36 5.37
CA ILE A 239 2.41 -5.63 6.00
C ILE A 239 2.70 -4.14 5.98
N TYR A 240 1.70 -3.29 5.76
CA TYR A 240 1.88 -1.83 5.71
C TYR A 240 0.76 -1.09 6.45
N TYR A 241 1.09 -0.01 7.16
CA TYR A 241 0.12 0.73 8.00
C TYR A 241 -0.55 1.94 7.32
N ALA A 242 -1.86 1.90 7.08
CA ALA A 242 -2.58 2.88 6.29
C ALA A 242 -2.73 4.27 6.96
N ASN A 243 -2.65 4.37 8.28
CA ASN A 243 -2.89 5.60 9.06
C ASN A 243 -1.60 6.26 9.58
N GLU A 244 -0.41 5.82 9.15
CA GLU A 244 0.81 6.57 9.43
C GLU A 244 0.80 7.90 8.64
N ARG A 245 1.04 9.02 9.34
CA ARG A 245 0.95 10.38 8.80
C ARG A 245 2.14 11.27 9.15
N SER A 246 3.21 10.70 9.71
CA SER A 246 4.49 11.41 9.80
C SER A 246 4.95 11.79 8.41
N ASP A 247 5.15 13.09 8.19
CA ASP A 247 5.50 13.62 6.88
C ASP A 247 6.89 13.13 6.44
N TRP A 248 7.81 12.86 7.37
CA TRP A 248 9.18 12.40 7.07
C TRP A 248 9.61 11.21 7.91
N GLY A 249 10.61 10.47 7.43
CA GLY A 249 11.26 9.38 8.15
C GLY A 249 10.49 8.06 8.15
N PHE A 250 9.20 8.09 7.75
CA PHE A 250 8.28 6.96 7.79
C PHE A 250 7.64 6.64 6.43
N THR A 251 8.26 7.11 5.34
CA THR A 251 7.83 6.74 3.98
C THR A 251 8.29 5.31 3.66
N PRO A 252 7.36 4.35 3.47
CA PRO A 252 7.72 2.96 3.24
C PRO A 252 8.13 2.72 1.78
N ILE A 253 8.91 1.66 1.58
CA ILE A 253 9.29 1.14 0.25
C ILE A 253 8.37 -0.01 -0.18
N PHE A 254 8.23 -0.19 -1.49
CA PHE A 254 7.39 -1.23 -2.09
C PHE A 254 8.22 -2.13 -3.00
N PRO A 255 8.91 -3.14 -2.45
CA PRO A 255 9.78 -3.97 -3.26
C PRO A 255 9.00 -4.91 -4.17
N GLU A 256 9.59 -5.22 -5.32
CA GLU A 256 9.08 -6.20 -6.27
C GLU A 256 9.94 -7.47 -6.27
N VAL A 257 9.33 -8.61 -6.55
CA VAL A 257 10.06 -9.86 -6.75
C VAL A 257 10.70 -9.90 -8.13
N VAL A 258 11.92 -10.42 -8.22
CA VAL A 258 12.60 -10.62 -9.50
C VAL A 258 11.92 -11.70 -10.36
N SER A 259 11.21 -12.66 -9.75
CA SER A 259 10.48 -13.71 -10.47
C SER A 259 9.16 -14.09 -9.80
N LYS A 260 8.04 -13.63 -10.37
CA LYS A 260 6.68 -14.04 -9.94
C LYS A 260 6.40 -15.54 -10.10
N ALA A 261 7.17 -16.25 -10.93
CA ALA A 261 7.01 -17.69 -11.15
C ALA A 261 7.70 -18.55 -10.08
N LYS A 262 8.78 -18.04 -9.47
CA LYS A 262 9.60 -18.76 -8.48
C LYS A 262 9.37 -18.29 -7.04
N GLN A 263 8.80 -17.10 -6.86
CA GLN A 263 8.67 -16.44 -5.57
C GLN A 263 7.19 -16.20 -5.28
N ASN A 264 6.73 -16.66 -4.13
CA ASN A 264 5.42 -16.33 -3.60
C ASN A 264 5.51 -14.98 -2.88
N PHE A 265 4.71 -14.01 -3.32
CA PHE A 265 4.74 -12.64 -2.79
C PHE A 265 3.33 -12.16 -2.51
N VAL A 266 3.08 -11.78 -1.27
CA VAL A 266 1.86 -11.10 -0.85
C VAL A 266 2.20 -9.84 -0.07
N ARG A 267 1.36 -8.82 -0.20
CA ARG A 267 1.45 -7.60 0.58
C ARG A 267 0.06 -7.12 0.97
N TYR A 268 -0.10 -6.65 2.20
CA TYR A 268 -1.39 -6.20 2.72
C TYR A 268 -1.27 -4.88 3.46
N SER A 269 -2.28 -4.03 3.30
CA SER A 269 -2.49 -2.87 4.15
C SER A 269 -3.19 -3.27 5.45
N MET A 270 -2.90 -2.54 6.52
CA MET A 270 -3.54 -2.65 7.83
C MET A 270 -3.83 -1.26 8.37
N PRO A 271 -4.97 -1.04 9.04
CA PRO A 271 -5.21 0.22 9.73
C PRO A 271 -4.28 0.35 10.93
N GLY A 272 -3.91 1.58 11.27
CA GLY A 272 -2.90 1.89 12.28
C GLY A 272 -1.80 2.81 11.78
N HIS A 273 -1.02 3.33 12.73
CA HIS A 273 0.27 3.98 12.50
C HIS A 273 1.43 2.97 12.53
N HIS A 274 2.65 3.42 12.26
CA HIS A 274 3.84 2.59 12.10
C HIS A 274 4.12 1.59 13.24
N GLY A 275 3.78 1.97 14.49
CA GLY A 275 3.98 1.14 15.68
C GLY A 275 2.78 0.26 16.06
N THR A 276 1.63 0.39 15.40
CA THR A 276 0.35 -0.18 15.87
C THR A 276 0.37 -1.71 16.02
N GLY A 277 0.99 -2.44 15.08
CA GLY A 277 1.11 -3.89 15.19
C GLY A 277 2.28 -4.39 16.03
N SER A 278 3.11 -3.49 16.57
CA SER A 278 4.24 -3.83 17.45
C SER A 278 3.97 -3.43 18.91
N SER A 279 3.28 -2.32 19.16
CA SER A 279 3.15 -1.70 20.49
C SER A 279 2.21 -2.43 21.45
N GLY A 280 1.09 -2.98 20.98
CA GLY A 280 0.10 -3.63 21.84
C GLY A 280 -0.69 -2.71 22.77
N ASN A 281 -0.64 -1.39 22.51
CA ASN A 281 -1.41 -0.35 23.18
C ASN A 281 -2.32 0.41 22.19
N ASP A 282 -3.10 1.36 22.70
CA ASP A 282 -3.98 2.23 21.89
C ASP A 282 -3.36 3.64 21.67
N GLY A 283 -2.07 3.79 21.94
CA GLY A 283 -1.36 5.08 21.84
C GLY A 283 -1.03 5.43 20.40
N SER A 284 -1.00 6.73 20.10
CA SER A 284 -0.44 7.29 18.87
C SER A 284 1.08 7.18 18.85
N GLN A 285 1.71 7.69 17.79
CA GLN A 285 3.15 7.86 17.66
C GLN A 285 3.80 8.68 18.80
N GLN A 286 3.00 9.44 19.55
CA GLN A 286 3.45 10.27 20.69
C GLN A 286 3.13 9.63 22.05
N GLY A 287 2.66 8.38 22.07
CA GLY A 287 2.32 7.68 23.32
C GLY A 287 1.03 8.16 23.98
N ILE A 288 0.17 8.87 23.26
CA ILE A 288 -1.11 9.41 23.77
C ILE A 288 -2.27 8.69 23.09
N ILE A 289 -3.28 8.27 23.85
CA ILE A 289 -4.50 7.69 23.27
C ILE A 289 -5.30 8.78 22.57
N VAL A 290 -5.55 8.61 21.27
CA VAL A 290 -6.33 9.54 20.45
C VAL A 290 -7.64 8.94 19.94
N SER A 291 -7.83 7.64 20.11
CA SER A 291 -9.08 6.99 19.75
C SER A 291 -10.19 7.43 20.70
N PRO A 292 -11.41 7.71 20.19
CA PRO A 292 -12.54 8.02 21.04
C PRO A 292 -12.87 6.87 22.01
N ASP A 293 -13.59 7.21 23.09
CA ASP A 293 -14.03 6.22 24.08
C ASP A 293 -14.76 5.04 23.43
N ASN A 294 -14.49 3.83 23.94
CA ASN A 294 -15.00 2.53 23.47
C ASN A 294 -14.39 1.98 22.18
N TYR A 295 -13.51 2.72 21.50
CA TYR A 295 -12.76 2.20 20.35
C TYR A 295 -11.39 1.69 20.78
N LYS A 296 -10.94 0.57 20.20
CA LYS A 296 -9.66 -0.08 20.51
C LYS A 296 -8.88 -0.42 19.27
N THR A 297 -7.60 -0.05 19.25
CA THR A 297 -6.68 -0.25 18.14
C THR A 297 -5.71 -1.42 18.38
N THR A 298 -5.68 -2.00 19.58
CA THR A 298 -4.85 -3.18 19.92
C THR A 298 -5.10 -4.47 19.11
N HIS A 299 -6.17 -4.56 18.30
CA HIS A 299 -6.51 -5.77 17.55
C HIS A 299 -5.48 -6.11 16.45
N VAL A 300 -4.83 -5.11 15.87
CA VAL A 300 -3.83 -5.28 14.81
C VAL A 300 -2.58 -5.99 15.35
N GLN A 301 -2.11 -5.68 16.56
CA GLN A 301 -1.00 -6.43 17.18
C GLN A 301 -1.33 -7.92 17.32
N LYS A 302 -2.56 -8.25 17.75
CA LYS A 302 -3.00 -9.64 17.89
C LYS A 302 -2.98 -10.37 16.56
N LEU A 303 -3.45 -9.67 15.53
CA LEU A 303 -3.43 -10.16 14.16
C LEU A 303 -2.00 -10.38 13.67
N MET A 304 -1.06 -9.47 13.94
CA MET A 304 0.35 -9.63 13.60
C MET A 304 0.99 -10.86 14.27
N VAL A 305 0.77 -11.05 15.58
CA VAL A 305 1.25 -12.24 16.30
C VAL A 305 0.71 -13.51 15.66
N TYR A 306 -0.59 -13.58 15.35
CA TYR A 306 -1.18 -14.73 14.67
C TYR A 306 -0.59 -14.99 13.28
N LYS A 307 -0.38 -13.94 12.49
CA LYS A 307 0.18 -14.05 11.14
C LYS A 307 1.62 -14.55 11.16
N LEU A 308 2.44 -14.03 12.07
CA LEU A 308 3.81 -14.50 12.25
C LEU A 308 3.87 -15.97 12.68
N LEU A 309 3.03 -16.38 13.63
CA LEU A 309 2.92 -17.79 14.03
C LEU A 309 2.50 -18.68 12.85
N ASN A 310 1.50 -18.26 12.07
CA ASN A 310 1.05 -18.99 10.88
C ASN A 310 2.17 -19.10 9.84
N PHE A 311 2.82 -17.98 9.54
CA PHE A 311 3.90 -17.88 8.56
C PHE A 311 5.05 -18.82 8.92
N LEU A 312 5.57 -18.72 10.15
CA LEU A 312 6.68 -19.54 10.63
C LEU A 312 6.30 -21.04 10.75
N ASN A 313 5.09 -21.35 11.22
CA ASN A 313 4.58 -22.73 11.29
C ASN A 313 4.52 -23.37 9.89
N ALA A 314 4.07 -22.62 8.87
CA ALA A 314 4.06 -23.08 7.49
C ALA A 314 5.47 -23.37 6.93
N GLN A 315 6.52 -22.81 7.54
CA GLN A 315 7.93 -23.06 7.20
C GLN A 315 8.60 -24.09 8.11
N GLY A 316 7.84 -24.83 8.93
CA GLY A 316 8.35 -25.91 9.78
C GLY A 316 9.03 -25.46 11.07
N VAL A 317 8.80 -24.22 11.52
CA VAL A 317 9.27 -23.76 12.84
C VAL A 317 8.45 -24.42 13.94
N GLU A 318 9.14 -25.03 14.92
CA GLU A 318 8.52 -25.60 16.12
C GLU A 318 8.38 -24.52 17.21
N PHE A 319 7.26 -24.59 17.95
CA PHE A 319 6.97 -23.67 19.05
C PHE A 319 6.88 -24.41 20.40
N ASN A 320 7.23 -23.69 21.46
CA ASN A 320 6.90 -24.05 22.84
C ASN A 320 5.37 -23.91 23.07
N ASP A 321 4.92 -24.33 24.25
CA ASP A 321 3.51 -24.14 24.64
C ASP A 321 3.11 -22.65 24.56
N GLY A 322 2.09 -22.37 23.75
CA GLY A 322 1.59 -21.01 23.53
C GLY A 322 0.73 -20.45 24.67
N THR A 323 0.43 -21.23 25.72
CA THR A 323 -0.57 -20.86 26.76
C THR A 323 -0.39 -19.44 27.31
N GLN A 324 0.86 -19.01 27.54
CA GLN A 324 1.16 -17.68 28.11
C GLN A 324 0.64 -16.49 27.26
N ILE A 325 0.69 -16.57 25.93
CA ILE A 325 0.21 -15.47 25.07
C ILE A 325 -1.31 -15.39 24.97
N PHE A 326 -2.01 -16.41 25.49
CA PHE A 326 -3.47 -16.48 25.55
C PHE A 326 -4.05 -16.13 26.92
N HIS A 327 -3.23 -15.94 27.96
CA HIS A 327 -3.70 -15.50 29.26
C HIS A 327 -4.50 -14.19 29.21
N GLN A 328 -5.32 -13.95 30.23
CA GLN A 328 -6.05 -12.69 30.32
C GLN A 328 -5.04 -11.53 30.38
N TYR A 329 -5.26 -10.51 29.54
CA TYR A 329 -4.43 -9.29 29.42
C TYR A 329 -3.09 -9.43 28.68
N THR A 330 -2.69 -10.62 28.25
CA THR A 330 -1.48 -10.82 27.43
C THR A 330 -1.73 -10.56 25.95
N ALA A 331 -0.73 -10.82 25.09
CA ALA A 331 -0.69 -10.46 23.68
C ALA A 331 -1.99 -10.79 22.93
N LEU A 332 -2.43 -12.06 22.92
CA LEU A 332 -3.64 -12.49 22.21
C LEU A 332 -4.88 -12.42 23.12
N GLY A 333 -4.78 -12.97 24.34
CA GLY A 333 -5.89 -13.06 25.28
C GLY A 333 -6.85 -14.23 25.00
N ARG A 334 -7.55 -14.65 26.07
CA ARG A 334 -8.24 -15.96 26.16
C ARG A 334 -9.19 -16.28 25.01
N LYS A 335 -9.95 -15.29 24.54
CA LYS A 335 -10.99 -15.47 23.52
C LYS A 335 -10.49 -15.97 22.16
N TYR A 336 -9.19 -15.90 21.89
CA TYR A 336 -8.60 -16.37 20.64
C TYR A 336 -7.96 -17.76 20.75
N SER A 337 -7.86 -18.35 21.94
CA SER A 337 -7.25 -19.67 22.13
C SER A 337 -7.99 -20.83 21.45
N GLY A 338 -9.25 -20.62 21.01
CA GLY A 338 -10.11 -21.67 20.46
C GLY A 338 -10.71 -22.61 21.52
N ASN A 339 -10.22 -22.55 22.76
CA ASN A 339 -10.66 -23.41 23.88
C ASN A 339 -11.27 -22.57 25.01
N SER A 340 -12.37 -23.06 25.60
CA SER A 340 -13.04 -22.40 26.73
C SER A 340 -12.48 -22.80 28.11
N GLY A 341 -11.55 -23.75 28.18
CA GLY A 341 -10.95 -24.25 29.41
C GLY A 341 -9.64 -23.56 29.81
N GLU A 342 -9.39 -23.39 31.11
CA GLU A 342 -8.27 -22.61 31.66
C GLU A 342 -6.90 -23.33 31.72
N THR A 343 -6.79 -24.62 31.39
CA THR A 343 -5.59 -25.44 31.71
C THR A 343 -5.06 -26.34 30.60
N GLN A 344 -5.52 -26.20 29.35
CA GLN A 344 -4.99 -27.02 28.26
C GLN A 344 -3.76 -26.36 27.61
N SER A 345 -2.67 -27.11 27.55
CA SER A 345 -1.50 -26.80 26.72
C SER A 345 -1.94 -26.42 25.30
N ILE A 346 -1.40 -25.33 24.75
CA ILE A 346 -1.76 -24.83 23.43
C ILE A 346 -0.65 -25.15 22.44
N ASN A 347 -0.95 -26.07 21.51
CA ASN A 347 -0.10 -26.35 20.37
C ASN A 347 -0.37 -25.36 19.23
N VAL A 348 0.56 -24.45 18.99
CA VAL A 348 0.50 -23.42 17.94
C VAL A 348 0.22 -24.03 16.56
N ALA A 349 0.78 -25.20 16.25
CA ALA A 349 0.63 -25.85 14.94
C ALA A 349 -0.80 -26.31 14.64
N THR A 350 -1.67 -26.38 15.67
CA THR A 350 -3.05 -26.86 15.55
C THR A 350 -4.10 -25.72 15.61
N LEU A 351 -3.65 -24.46 15.70
CA LEU A 351 -4.56 -23.33 15.75
C LEU A 351 -5.35 -23.18 14.45
N ASP A 352 -6.64 -22.85 14.56
CA ASP A 352 -7.48 -22.48 13.41
C ASP A 352 -7.17 -21.02 13.00
N PHE A 353 -6.07 -20.86 12.26
CA PHE A 353 -5.62 -19.57 11.74
C PHE A 353 -6.70 -18.87 10.90
N PRO A 354 -7.35 -19.51 9.90
CA PRO A 354 -8.36 -18.84 9.08
C PRO A 354 -9.52 -18.27 9.90
N THR A 355 -10.09 -19.05 10.82
CA THR A 355 -11.22 -18.59 11.64
C THR A 355 -10.81 -17.43 12.56
N THR A 356 -9.64 -17.54 13.19
CA THR A 356 -9.17 -16.51 14.13
C THR A 356 -8.80 -15.21 13.43
N LEU A 357 -8.12 -15.29 12.28
CA LEU A 357 -7.79 -14.12 11.47
C LEU A 357 -9.06 -13.38 11.02
N ARG A 358 -10.10 -14.10 10.55
CA ARG A 358 -11.40 -13.48 10.24
C ARG A 358 -11.99 -12.75 11.43
N ALA A 359 -12.01 -13.38 12.61
CA ALA A 359 -12.57 -12.77 13.82
C ALA A 359 -11.80 -11.50 14.23
N LEU A 360 -10.47 -11.50 14.08
CA LEU A 360 -9.62 -10.33 14.33
C LEU A 360 -9.88 -9.22 13.30
N TYR A 361 -9.97 -9.56 12.02
CA TYR A 361 -10.32 -8.61 10.96
C TYR A 361 -11.70 -7.98 11.17
N THR A 362 -12.71 -8.77 11.54
CA THR A 362 -14.03 -8.23 11.90
C THR A 362 -13.96 -7.29 13.10
N ALA A 363 -13.11 -7.58 14.11
CA ALA A 363 -12.91 -6.69 15.24
C ALA A 363 -12.22 -5.38 14.82
N ILE A 364 -11.24 -5.45 13.92
CA ILE A 364 -10.55 -4.29 13.35
C ILE A 364 -11.55 -3.41 12.59
N ALA A 365 -12.33 -3.99 11.67
CA ALA A 365 -13.35 -3.27 10.89
C ALA A 365 -14.37 -2.54 11.79
N LYS A 366 -14.81 -3.19 12.88
CA LYS A 366 -15.71 -2.57 13.87
C LYS A 366 -15.07 -1.40 14.63
N ASN A 367 -13.75 -1.33 14.68
CA ASN A 367 -12.99 -0.30 15.39
C ASN A 367 -12.33 0.70 14.44
N GLN A 368 -12.74 0.77 13.17
CA GLN A 368 -12.13 1.62 12.15
C GLN A 368 -11.98 3.09 12.60
N ILE A 369 -13.00 3.64 13.27
CA ILE A 369 -12.99 5.00 13.83
C ILE A 369 -11.79 5.23 14.78
N GLY A 370 -11.44 4.24 15.60
CA GLY A 370 -10.29 4.33 16.50
C GLY A 370 -8.95 4.36 15.76
N TYR A 371 -8.85 3.65 14.63
CA TYR A 371 -7.65 3.68 13.78
C TYR A 371 -7.56 4.97 12.95
N ASP A 372 -8.69 5.48 12.48
CA ASP A 372 -8.75 6.72 11.71
C ASP A 372 -8.36 7.95 12.53
N ALA A 373 -8.49 7.88 13.86
CA ALA A 373 -7.99 8.91 14.76
C ALA A 373 -6.46 9.10 14.67
N PHE A 374 -5.69 8.09 14.23
CA PHE A 374 -4.26 8.25 13.97
C PHE A 374 -3.96 9.12 12.74
N ASN A 375 -4.96 9.42 11.90
CA ASN A 375 -4.77 10.28 10.73
C ASN A 375 -4.42 11.74 11.12
N SER A 376 -4.63 12.13 12.37
CA SER A 376 -4.27 13.45 12.90
C SER A 376 -3.00 13.43 13.78
N THR A 377 -2.28 12.32 13.83
CA THR A 377 -1.10 12.16 14.69
C THR A 377 0.15 11.80 13.89
N HIS A 378 1.32 12.11 14.46
CA HIS A 378 2.61 11.91 13.83
C HIS A 378 3.71 11.81 14.90
N TYR A 379 4.87 11.24 14.56
CA TYR A 379 6.04 11.26 15.45
C TYR A 379 6.52 12.71 15.63
N SER A 380 6.99 13.02 16.84
CA SER A 380 7.49 14.36 17.17
C SER A 380 8.53 14.84 16.15
N TYR A 381 8.39 16.09 15.72
CA TYR A 381 9.29 16.75 14.76
C TYR A 381 9.30 16.17 13.34
N MET A 382 8.39 15.25 13.01
CA MET A 382 8.30 14.63 11.68
C MET A 382 7.21 15.22 10.79
N GLY A 383 6.38 16.11 11.32
CA GLY A 383 5.31 16.80 10.59
C GLY A 383 4.12 15.90 10.29
N LEU A 384 3.01 16.53 9.91
CA LEU A 384 1.78 15.83 9.56
C LEU A 384 1.52 15.95 8.07
N THR A 385 1.49 14.81 7.37
CA THR A 385 1.07 14.77 5.97
C THR A 385 -0.42 14.43 5.85
N LYS A 386 -1.09 14.97 4.83
CA LYS A 386 -2.52 14.67 4.57
C LYS A 386 -2.74 13.24 4.11
N GLN A 387 -1.77 12.68 3.39
CA GLN A 387 -1.86 11.34 2.81
C GLN A 387 -0.53 10.62 2.95
N ARG A 388 -0.58 9.33 3.28
CA ARG A 388 0.63 8.50 3.35
C ARG A 388 1.30 8.43 1.97
N ARG A 389 2.60 8.66 1.95
CA ARG A 389 3.45 8.56 0.75
C ARG A 389 4.04 7.17 0.62
N ALA A 390 4.66 6.93 -0.53
CA ALA A 390 5.43 5.74 -0.84
C ALA A 390 6.75 6.17 -1.50
N LEU A 391 7.85 5.51 -1.14
CA LEU A 391 9.16 5.75 -1.73
C LEU A 391 9.35 4.74 -2.88
N TYR A 392 9.74 5.25 -4.04
CA TYR A 392 9.98 4.48 -5.26
C TYR A 392 11.46 4.43 -5.60
N LYS A 393 11.77 3.52 -6.52
CA LYS A 393 13.07 3.43 -7.16
C LYS A 393 13.47 4.77 -7.77
N GLY A 394 14.77 5.09 -7.72
CA GLY A 394 15.32 6.37 -8.18
C GLY A 394 15.04 7.56 -7.26
N HIS A 395 14.75 7.35 -5.96
CA HIS A 395 14.39 8.40 -4.99
C HIS A 395 13.14 9.22 -5.36
N THR A 396 12.20 8.64 -6.08
CA THR A 396 10.93 9.32 -6.39
C THR A 396 9.86 8.98 -5.35
N TYR A 397 8.91 9.87 -5.15
CA TYR A 397 7.82 9.67 -4.18
C TYR A 397 6.48 9.60 -4.90
N GLY A 398 5.62 8.72 -4.43
CA GLY A 398 4.22 8.67 -4.87
C GLY A 398 3.27 8.41 -3.73
N LEU A 399 2.05 7.98 -4.05
CA LEU A 399 0.99 7.81 -3.06
C LEU A 399 0.94 6.36 -2.58
N TYR A 400 0.69 6.18 -1.28
CA TYR A 400 0.46 4.84 -0.72
C TYR A 400 -0.68 4.09 -1.44
N ASN A 401 -1.72 4.82 -1.84
CA ASN A 401 -2.88 4.27 -2.55
C ASN A 401 -2.59 3.88 -4.01
N ASP A 402 -1.37 4.10 -4.50
CA ASP A 402 -0.93 3.55 -5.79
C ASP A 402 -0.63 2.03 -5.69
N PHE A 403 -0.41 1.50 -4.48
CA PHE A 403 -0.12 0.07 -4.25
C PHE A 403 -1.26 -0.69 -3.58
N PHE A 404 -2.13 0.03 -2.88
CA PHE A 404 -3.25 -0.53 -2.16
C PHE A 404 -4.55 0.12 -2.61
N GLU A 405 -5.36 -0.66 -3.31
CA GLU A 405 -6.73 -0.30 -3.58
C GLU A 405 -7.56 -0.47 -2.30
N GLU A 406 -8.43 0.50 -2.02
CA GLU A 406 -9.42 0.38 -0.94
C GLU A 406 -10.28 -0.85 -1.20
N CYS A 407 -10.43 -1.73 -0.19
CA CYS A 407 -11.23 -2.97 -0.28
C CYS A 407 -12.60 -2.76 0.38
N PRO A 408 -13.67 -2.46 -0.38
CA PRO A 408 -14.96 -2.07 0.19
C PRO A 408 -15.56 -3.13 1.14
N GLY A 409 -15.85 -2.75 2.38
CA GLY A 409 -16.43 -3.66 3.39
C GLY A 409 -15.42 -4.56 4.10
N TYR A 410 -14.12 -4.47 3.77
CA TYR A 410 -13.04 -5.23 4.39
C TYR A 410 -11.90 -4.32 4.81
N VAL A 411 -11.10 -4.80 5.74
CA VAL A 411 -9.85 -4.17 6.15
C VAL A 411 -8.83 -4.20 5.01
N ASN A 412 -8.74 -5.32 4.29
CA ASN A 412 -7.83 -5.53 3.17
C ASN A 412 -8.22 -6.76 2.31
N GLU A 413 -7.41 -7.06 1.29
CA GLU A 413 -7.63 -8.21 0.40
C GLU A 413 -7.57 -9.56 1.11
N GLU A 414 -6.75 -9.71 2.16
CA GLU A 414 -6.66 -10.97 2.91
C GLU A 414 -7.97 -11.29 3.62
N GLN A 415 -8.59 -10.31 4.30
CA GLN A 415 -9.90 -10.52 4.91
C GLN A 415 -10.93 -10.95 3.86
N ALA A 416 -10.92 -10.30 2.68
CA ALA A 416 -11.82 -10.66 1.60
C ALA A 416 -11.58 -12.11 1.12
N LEU A 417 -10.32 -12.56 1.01
CA LEU A 417 -9.97 -13.96 0.67
C LEU A 417 -10.45 -14.94 1.73
N LEU A 418 -10.26 -14.62 3.01
CA LEU A 418 -10.68 -15.46 4.13
C LEU A 418 -12.21 -15.60 4.20
N MET A 419 -12.95 -14.52 3.89
CA MET A 419 -14.40 -14.52 3.84
C MET A 419 -14.95 -15.24 2.61
N GLN A 420 -14.32 -15.08 1.44
CA GLN A 420 -14.61 -15.89 0.26
C GLN A 420 -14.40 -17.38 0.56
N GLY A 421 -13.27 -17.71 1.21
CA GLY A 421 -13.00 -19.08 1.63
C GLY A 421 -14.05 -19.61 2.62
N HIS A 422 -14.51 -18.75 3.54
CA HIS A 422 -15.61 -19.09 4.44
C HIS A 422 -16.89 -19.45 3.70
N PHE A 423 -17.28 -18.62 2.73
CA PHE A 423 -18.51 -18.80 1.96
C PHE A 423 -18.56 -20.22 1.37
N PHE A 424 -17.52 -20.61 0.63
CA PHE A 424 -17.47 -21.93 0.00
C PHE A 424 -17.37 -23.08 1.01
N LYS A 425 -16.66 -22.87 2.14
CA LYS A 425 -16.57 -23.86 3.22
C LYS A 425 -17.94 -24.16 3.85
N ILE A 426 -18.86 -23.18 3.92
CA ILE A 426 -20.24 -23.41 4.42
C ILE A 426 -20.96 -24.47 3.58
N PHE A 427 -20.69 -24.49 2.27
CA PHE A 427 -21.26 -25.44 1.32
C PHE A 427 -20.40 -26.69 1.10
N GLY A 428 -19.36 -26.91 1.92
CA GLY A 428 -18.48 -28.09 1.81
C GLY A 428 -17.57 -28.08 0.57
N LEU A 429 -17.32 -26.91 -0.02
CA LEU A 429 -16.48 -26.76 -1.21
C LEU A 429 -15.05 -26.39 -0.84
N ASP A 430 -14.09 -26.99 -1.56
CA ASP A 430 -12.67 -26.64 -1.46
C ASP A 430 -12.39 -25.31 -2.17
N THR A 431 -11.57 -24.49 -1.52
CA THR A 431 -11.27 -23.10 -1.91
C THR A 431 -9.97 -23.06 -2.69
N LYS A 432 -9.94 -23.67 -3.88
CA LYS A 432 -8.87 -23.36 -4.84
C LYS A 432 -9.07 -21.94 -5.36
N ARG A 433 -7.98 -21.20 -5.63
CA ARG A 433 -8.06 -19.89 -6.27
C ARG A 433 -8.71 -20.04 -7.65
N LYS A 434 -9.96 -19.61 -7.75
CA LYS A 434 -10.71 -19.47 -9.00
C LYS A 434 -10.59 -18.04 -9.49
N ASN A 435 -10.70 -17.83 -10.80
CA ASN A 435 -10.81 -16.46 -11.30
C ASN A 435 -12.15 -15.81 -10.83
N PRO A 436 -12.31 -14.48 -10.93
CA PRO A 436 -13.48 -13.80 -10.36
C PRO A 436 -14.81 -14.26 -10.98
N ALA A 437 -14.83 -14.51 -12.30
CA ALA A 437 -16.01 -14.99 -13.01
C ALA A 437 -16.39 -16.41 -12.57
N GLU A 438 -15.42 -17.32 -12.47
CA GLU A 438 -15.61 -18.66 -11.92
C GLU A 438 -16.10 -18.64 -10.47
N THR A 439 -15.62 -17.66 -9.68
CA THR A 439 -16.04 -17.48 -8.28
C THR A 439 -17.53 -17.14 -8.21
N ILE A 440 -18.01 -16.17 -8.99
CA ILE A 440 -19.44 -15.82 -9.06
C ILE A 440 -20.26 -16.99 -9.61
N ASN A 441 -19.83 -17.62 -10.70
CA ASN A 441 -20.57 -18.72 -11.30
C ASN A 441 -20.69 -19.90 -10.33
N THR A 442 -19.63 -20.22 -9.59
CA THR A 442 -19.69 -21.24 -8.53
C THR A 442 -20.65 -20.83 -7.42
N ALA A 443 -20.58 -19.58 -6.94
CA ALA A 443 -21.49 -19.09 -5.90
C ALA A 443 -22.96 -19.15 -6.34
N SER A 444 -23.24 -18.74 -7.58
CA SER A 444 -24.56 -18.79 -8.22
C SER A 444 -25.09 -20.22 -8.25
N LEU A 445 -24.32 -21.17 -8.78
CA LEU A 445 -24.72 -22.58 -8.91
C LEU A 445 -25.04 -23.23 -7.56
N VAL A 446 -24.22 -22.97 -6.55
CA VAL A 446 -24.37 -23.60 -5.22
C VAL A 446 -25.56 -23.02 -4.48
N LEU A 447 -25.76 -21.69 -4.54
CA LEU A 447 -26.94 -21.05 -3.98
C LEU A 447 -28.21 -21.55 -4.66
N GLU A 448 -28.21 -21.63 -5.99
CA GLU A 448 -29.34 -22.15 -6.76
C GLU A 448 -29.67 -23.60 -6.39
N GLU A 449 -28.67 -24.48 -6.30
CA GLU A 449 -28.86 -25.88 -5.90
C GLU A 449 -29.58 -25.97 -4.54
N HIS A 450 -29.09 -25.22 -3.55
CA HIS A 450 -29.65 -25.23 -2.21
C HIS A 450 -31.04 -24.58 -2.11
N LEU A 451 -31.34 -23.59 -2.94
CA LEU A 451 -32.68 -22.99 -3.04
C LEU A 451 -33.66 -23.91 -3.76
N LYS A 452 -33.22 -24.63 -4.80
CA LYS A 452 -34.03 -25.66 -5.48
C LYS A 452 -34.36 -26.81 -4.53
N LYS A 453 -33.42 -27.25 -3.69
CA LYS A 453 -33.67 -28.23 -2.63
C LYS A 453 -34.81 -27.79 -1.71
N ILE A 454 -34.78 -26.54 -1.22
CA ILE A 454 -35.85 -25.96 -0.40
C ILE A 454 -37.19 -25.96 -1.17
N ALA A 455 -37.19 -25.54 -2.44
CA ALA A 455 -38.40 -25.51 -3.26
C ALA A 455 -39.01 -26.90 -3.44
N ASN A 456 -38.17 -27.93 -3.58
CA ASN A 456 -38.55 -29.33 -3.75
C ASN A 456 -38.79 -30.07 -2.42
N LYS A 457 -38.72 -29.37 -1.27
CA LYS A 457 -38.84 -29.95 0.08
C LYS A 457 -37.77 -31.01 0.41
N GLU A 458 -36.59 -30.88 -0.21
CA GLU A 458 -35.39 -31.64 0.13
C GLU A 458 -34.59 -30.90 1.21
N THR A 459 -33.81 -31.64 2.00
CA THR A 459 -33.00 -31.06 3.08
C THR A 459 -31.92 -30.13 2.51
N SER A 460 -31.86 -28.91 3.02
CA SER A 460 -30.87 -27.91 2.63
C SER A 460 -30.20 -27.30 3.86
N ILE A 461 -28.91 -26.97 3.78
CA ILE A 461 -28.24 -26.24 4.87
C ILE A 461 -28.87 -24.86 5.10
N LEU A 462 -29.51 -24.31 4.06
CA LEU A 462 -30.23 -23.04 4.11
C LEU A 462 -31.57 -23.13 4.85
N ASP A 463 -32.00 -24.31 5.32
CA ASP A 463 -33.17 -24.43 6.19
C ASP A 463 -32.94 -23.74 7.55
N SER A 464 -31.68 -23.67 8.00
CA SER A 464 -31.28 -22.97 9.22
C SER A 464 -31.18 -21.45 9.02
N GLU A 465 -31.90 -20.68 9.82
CA GLU A 465 -31.83 -19.21 9.82
C GLU A 465 -30.43 -18.68 10.13
N VAL A 466 -29.74 -19.31 11.08
CA VAL A 466 -28.36 -18.94 11.44
C VAL A 466 -27.44 -19.11 10.24
N ILE A 467 -27.56 -20.23 9.51
CA ILE A 467 -26.76 -20.48 8.31
C ILE A 467 -27.12 -19.49 7.20
N ARG A 468 -28.40 -19.20 6.96
CA ARG A 468 -28.82 -18.18 5.98
C ARG A 468 -28.16 -16.85 6.25
N LYS A 469 -28.19 -16.38 7.51
CA LYS A 469 -27.53 -15.13 7.89
C LYS A 469 -26.02 -15.16 7.63
N THR A 470 -25.34 -16.24 8.01
CA THR A 470 -23.90 -16.40 7.74
C THR A 470 -23.59 -16.44 6.24
N VAL A 471 -24.44 -17.07 5.43
CA VAL A 471 -24.30 -17.11 3.97
C VAL A 471 -24.48 -15.71 3.37
N LEU A 472 -25.46 -14.93 3.81
CA LEU A 472 -25.67 -13.55 3.36
C LEU A 472 -24.47 -12.67 3.70
N GLU A 473 -23.99 -12.74 4.95
CA GLU A 473 -22.79 -12.02 5.40
C GLU A 473 -21.56 -12.38 4.56
N ALA A 474 -21.36 -13.66 4.25
CA ALA A 474 -20.23 -14.12 3.45
C ALA A 474 -20.41 -13.83 1.95
N PHE A 475 -21.65 -13.83 1.44
CA PHE A 475 -21.97 -13.53 0.04
C PHE A 475 -21.78 -12.05 -0.29
N ASP A 476 -22.15 -11.14 0.61
CA ASP A 476 -21.85 -9.70 0.48
C ASP A 476 -20.35 -9.48 0.22
N VAL A 477 -19.49 -10.33 0.80
CA VAL A 477 -18.05 -10.32 0.55
C VAL A 477 -17.67 -10.78 -0.84
N VAL A 478 -18.22 -11.90 -1.27
CA VAL A 478 -17.96 -12.44 -2.60
C VAL A 478 -18.35 -11.41 -3.67
N ILE A 479 -19.54 -10.81 -3.56
CA ILE A 479 -20.04 -9.88 -4.59
C ILE A 479 -19.28 -8.56 -4.59
N ARG A 480 -18.95 -7.98 -3.42
CA ARG A 480 -18.14 -6.75 -3.34
C ARG A 480 -16.74 -6.95 -3.89
N ARG A 481 -16.08 -8.06 -3.55
CA ARG A 481 -14.74 -8.38 -4.06
C ARG A 481 -14.74 -8.47 -5.58
N VAL A 482 -15.72 -9.19 -6.13
CA VAL A 482 -15.80 -9.35 -7.58
C VAL A 482 -16.13 -8.03 -8.27
N SER A 483 -17.03 -7.23 -7.68
CA SER A 483 -17.33 -5.88 -8.15
C SER A 483 -16.09 -5.00 -8.17
N GLN A 484 -15.28 -5.03 -7.10
CA GLN A 484 -14.03 -4.30 -7.02
C GLN A 484 -13.07 -4.73 -8.14
N GLN A 485 -12.80 -6.03 -8.29
CA GLN A 485 -11.92 -6.52 -9.35
C GLN A 485 -12.42 -6.15 -10.75
N CYS A 486 -13.73 -6.05 -10.94
CA CYS A 486 -14.35 -5.58 -12.17
C CYS A 486 -14.11 -4.07 -12.42
N LEU A 487 -14.17 -3.25 -11.37
CA LEU A 487 -14.27 -1.79 -11.48
C LEU A 487 -12.97 -1.02 -11.20
N THR A 488 -12.01 -1.62 -10.50
CA THR A 488 -10.80 -0.93 -10.04
C THR A 488 -9.50 -1.43 -10.66
N GLY A 489 -9.50 -2.61 -11.29
CA GLY A 489 -8.30 -3.17 -11.88
C GLY A 489 -7.78 -2.37 -13.07
N ASP A 490 -6.45 -2.16 -13.14
CA ASP A 490 -5.73 -1.65 -14.33
C ASP A 490 -5.77 -2.70 -15.46
N TRP A 491 -6.94 -2.94 -16.06
CA TRP A 491 -7.16 -3.90 -17.14
C TRP A 491 -6.72 -3.32 -18.48
N CYS A 492 -5.41 -3.35 -18.77
CA CYS A 492 -4.86 -2.73 -19.99
C CYS A 492 -4.59 -3.66 -21.19
N PRO A 493 -4.88 -4.99 -21.18
CA PRO A 493 -4.95 -5.68 -22.48
C PRO A 493 -6.08 -6.70 -22.74
N LEU A 494 -6.99 -7.02 -21.81
CA LEU A 494 -8.03 -8.03 -22.04
C LEU A 494 -9.43 -7.51 -21.68
N GLU A 495 -10.01 -6.67 -22.55
CA GLU A 495 -11.43 -6.28 -22.47
C GLU A 495 -12.36 -7.50 -22.39
N LYS A 496 -11.96 -8.64 -22.97
CA LYS A 496 -12.71 -9.91 -22.94
C LYS A 496 -12.92 -10.49 -21.55
N ASP A 497 -11.92 -10.43 -20.67
CA ASP A 497 -12.05 -10.98 -19.31
C ASP A 497 -13.02 -10.15 -18.47
N LYS A 498 -13.06 -8.84 -18.74
CA LYS A 498 -14.00 -7.90 -18.14
C LYS A 498 -15.43 -8.12 -18.63
N GLU A 499 -15.61 -8.36 -19.94
CA GLU A 499 -16.91 -8.73 -20.51
C GLU A 499 -17.45 -10.04 -19.91
N ILE A 500 -16.60 -11.06 -19.78
CA ILE A 500 -16.97 -12.33 -19.13
C ILE A 500 -17.39 -12.10 -17.68
N LEU A 501 -16.67 -11.24 -16.95
CA LEU A 501 -17.01 -10.91 -15.58
C LEU A 501 -18.32 -10.14 -15.46
N HIS A 502 -18.54 -9.13 -16.32
CA HIS A 502 -19.81 -8.42 -16.42
C HIS A 502 -20.96 -9.41 -16.70
N GLN A 503 -20.78 -10.33 -17.65
CA GLN A 503 -21.79 -11.32 -17.98
C GLN A 503 -22.08 -12.25 -16.79
N ALA A 504 -21.06 -12.69 -16.05
CA ALA A 504 -21.26 -13.51 -14.85
C ALA A 504 -22.07 -12.77 -13.76
N ILE A 505 -21.84 -11.46 -13.59
CA ILE A 505 -22.64 -10.61 -12.69
C ILE A 505 -24.08 -10.48 -13.18
N ILE A 506 -24.30 -10.33 -14.48
CA ILE A 506 -25.65 -10.29 -15.08
C ILE A 506 -26.38 -11.60 -14.84
N ASP A 507 -25.72 -12.73 -15.11
CA ASP A 507 -26.31 -14.05 -15.04
C ASP A 507 -26.76 -14.39 -13.60
N ILE A 508 -25.94 -14.05 -12.59
CA ILE A 508 -26.33 -14.27 -11.19
C ILE A 508 -27.52 -13.38 -10.77
N LEU A 509 -27.54 -12.10 -11.18
CA LEU A 509 -28.64 -11.18 -10.87
C LEU A 509 -29.94 -11.61 -11.57
N ALA A 510 -29.86 -11.99 -12.84
CA ALA A 510 -31.01 -12.50 -13.59
C ALA A 510 -31.57 -13.78 -12.96
N LYS A 511 -30.68 -14.70 -12.55
CA LYS A 511 -31.07 -15.94 -11.86
C LYS A 511 -31.70 -15.69 -10.50
N PHE A 512 -31.19 -14.75 -9.72
CA PHE A 512 -31.84 -14.35 -8.47
C PHE A 512 -33.20 -13.68 -8.74
N LYS A 513 -33.34 -12.86 -9.80
CA LYS A 513 -34.64 -12.31 -10.19
C LYS A 513 -35.64 -13.40 -10.57
N GLU A 514 -35.21 -14.45 -11.26
CA GLU A 514 -36.04 -15.62 -11.55
C GLU A 514 -36.47 -16.34 -10.25
N LEU A 515 -35.52 -16.62 -9.34
CA LEU A 515 -35.80 -17.29 -8.07
C LEU A 515 -36.69 -16.46 -7.13
N SER A 516 -36.69 -15.13 -7.26
CA SER A 516 -37.57 -14.24 -6.50
C SER A 516 -39.06 -14.45 -6.80
N LEU A 517 -39.39 -15.09 -7.94
CA LEU A 517 -40.76 -15.45 -8.32
C LEU A 517 -41.22 -16.80 -7.73
N SER A 518 -40.40 -17.45 -6.90
CA SER A 518 -40.73 -18.71 -6.23
C SER A 518 -41.98 -18.58 -5.35
N ASN A 519 -42.81 -19.63 -5.27
CA ASN A 519 -43.97 -19.67 -4.38
C ASN A 519 -43.61 -19.86 -2.88
N ASN A 520 -42.33 -20.04 -2.56
CA ASN A 520 -41.86 -20.23 -1.19
C ASN A 520 -41.42 -18.89 -0.58
N LEU A 521 -42.13 -18.42 0.45
CA LEU A 521 -41.88 -17.14 1.12
C LEU A 521 -40.45 -17.00 1.67
N MET A 522 -39.86 -18.07 2.19
CA MET A 522 -38.49 -18.04 2.72
C MET A 522 -37.47 -17.84 1.58
N ILE A 523 -37.67 -18.51 0.44
CA ILE A 523 -36.84 -18.29 -0.76
C ILE A 523 -36.99 -16.84 -1.24
N GLN A 524 -38.22 -16.32 -1.33
CA GLN A 524 -38.46 -14.94 -1.74
C GLN A 524 -37.71 -13.93 -0.86
N GLN A 525 -37.81 -14.07 0.47
CA GLN A 525 -37.13 -13.19 1.43
C GLN A 525 -35.61 -13.29 1.29
N PHE A 526 -35.07 -14.51 1.28
CA PHE A 526 -33.63 -14.72 1.18
C PHE A 526 -33.04 -14.20 -0.15
N VAL A 527 -33.73 -14.42 -1.26
CA VAL A 527 -33.31 -13.95 -2.58
C VAL A 527 -33.43 -12.42 -2.70
N ALA A 528 -34.45 -11.81 -2.09
CA ALA A 528 -34.56 -10.35 -2.03
C ALA A 528 -33.36 -9.74 -1.29
N GLU A 529 -32.90 -10.36 -0.19
CA GLU A 529 -31.68 -9.93 0.51
C GLU A 529 -30.42 -10.12 -0.35
N LEU A 530 -30.28 -11.23 -1.08
CA LEU A 530 -29.15 -11.44 -2.00
C LEU A 530 -29.09 -10.38 -3.12
N LEU A 531 -30.25 -10.02 -3.69
CA LEU A 531 -30.36 -8.97 -4.70
C LEU A 531 -29.99 -7.61 -4.12
N LEU A 532 -30.52 -7.27 -2.93
CA LEU A 532 -30.19 -6.03 -2.23
C LEU A 532 -28.69 -5.91 -1.93
N LEU A 533 -28.06 -6.98 -1.43
CA LEU A 533 -26.63 -7.02 -1.14
C LEU A 533 -25.79 -6.85 -2.41
N SER A 534 -26.15 -7.55 -3.50
CA SER A 534 -25.45 -7.42 -4.78
C SER A 534 -25.47 -5.98 -5.29
N SER A 535 -26.65 -5.38 -5.29
CA SER A 535 -26.88 -4.01 -5.72
C SER A 535 -26.17 -2.97 -4.86
N SER A 536 -26.33 -3.08 -3.53
CA SER A 536 -25.65 -2.19 -2.58
C SER A 536 -24.13 -2.34 -2.65
N GLY A 537 -23.63 -3.57 -2.84
CA GLY A 537 -22.20 -3.86 -2.94
C GLY A 537 -21.58 -3.25 -4.20
N ILE A 538 -22.26 -3.33 -5.34
CA ILE A 538 -21.83 -2.70 -6.60
C ILE A 538 -21.83 -1.17 -6.43
N ASN A 539 -22.94 -0.57 -5.99
CA ASN A 539 -23.04 0.89 -5.84
C ASN A 539 -22.00 1.44 -4.84
N HIS A 540 -21.78 0.74 -3.73
CA HIS A 540 -20.77 1.12 -2.76
C HIS A 540 -19.35 1.10 -3.34
N THR A 541 -19.01 0.08 -4.13
CA THR A 541 -17.72 0.01 -4.84
C THR A 541 -17.53 1.19 -5.79
N LEU A 542 -18.58 1.59 -6.52
CA LEU A 542 -18.54 2.75 -7.42
C LEU A 542 -18.29 4.05 -6.66
N VAL A 543 -19.02 4.29 -5.56
CA VAL A 543 -18.86 5.50 -4.74
C VAL A 543 -17.43 5.61 -4.20
N LEU A 544 -16.88 4.51 -3.67
CA LEU A 544 -15.51 4.51 -3.16
C LEU A 544 -14.47 4.73 -4.26
N HIS A 545 -14.64 4.14 -5.44
CA HIS A 545 -13.74 4.40 -6.56
C HIS A 545 -13.78 5.87 -6.99
N SER A 546 -14.97 6.48 -7.04
CA SER A 546 -15.13 7.91 -7.29
C SER A 546 -14.40 8.78 -6.25
N GLN A 547 -14.53 8.45 -4.96
CA GLN A 547 -13.83 9.16 -3.88
C GLN A 547 -12.31 8.98 -3.96
N SER A 548 -11.83 7.79 -4.36
CA SER A 548 -10.40 7.54 -4.58
C SER A 548 -9.84 8.40 -5.72
N LEU A 549 -10.56 8.48 -6.84
CA LEU A 549 -10.21 9.37 -7.97
C LEU A 549 -10.21 10.84 -7.55
N GLU A 550 -11.18 11.28 -6.73
CA GLU A 550 -11.26 12.64 -6.21
C GLU A 550 -10.06 13.00 -5.30
N LYS A 551 -9.60 12.06 -4.46
CA LYS A 551 -8.38 12.23 -3.65
C LYS A 551 -7.15 12.44 -4.56
N LYS A 552 -6.97 11.59 -5.58
CA LYS A 552 -5.86 11.72 -6.55
C LYS A 552 -5.94 13.04 -7.32
N PHE A 553 -7.14 13.42 -7.75
CA PHE A 553 -7.40 14.68 -8.43
C PHE A 553 -6.99 15.88 -7.57
N SER A 554 -7.41 15.90 -6.30
CA SER A 554 -7.10 16.97 -5.35
C SER A 554 -5.60 17.13 -5.13
N CYS A 555 -4.85 16.02 -5.07
CA CYS A 555 -3.40 16.02 -4.95
C CYS A 555 -2.72 16.69 -6.18
N LEU A 556 -3.16 16.35 -7.40
CA LEU A 556 -2.61 16.93 -8.63
C LEU A 556 -2.97 18.41 -8.82
N GLN A 557 -4.10 18.86 -8.26
CA GLN A 557 -4.54 20.26 -8.27
C GLN A 557 -3.79 21.14 -7.26
N GLU A 558 -3.00 20.56 -6.35
CA GLU A 558 -2.30 21.34 -5.33
C GLU A 558 -1.26 22.30 -5.95
N SER A 559 -1.35 23.57 -5.55
CA SER A 559 -0.51 24.64 -6.06
C SER A 559 0.96 24.45 -5.66
N THR A 560 1.86 24.98 -6.48
CA THR A 560 3.30 25.03 -6.15
C THR A 560 3.54 25.76 -4.83
N ASP A 561 2.78 26.80 -4.53
CA ASP A 561 2.94 27.59 -3.30
C ASP A 561 2.60 26.80 -2.03
N ASN A 562 1.50 26.03 -2.05
CA ASN A 562 1.14 25.17 -0.91
C ASN A 562 2.20 24.08 -0.69
N ARG A 563 2.74 23.51 -1.77
CA ARG A 563 3.80 22.50 -1.69
C ARG A 563 5.10 23.07 -1.16
N LEU A 564 5.49 24.27 -1.59
CA LEU A 564 6.68 24.97 -1.08
C LEU A 564 6.51 25.34 0.40
N MET A 565 5.32 25.80 0.78
CA MET A 565 4.98 26.09 2.18
C MET A 565 5.15 24.84 3.05
N HIS A 566 4.57 23.72 2.61
CA HIS A 566 4.70 22.43 3.29
C HIS A 566 6.16 21.96 3.38
N PHE A 567 6.90 22.00 2.26
CA PHE A 567 8.31 21.61 2.21
C PHE A 567 9.18 22.38 3.19
N PHE A 568 9.11 23.72 3.19
CA PHE A 568 9.93 24.54 4.08
C PHE A 568 9.48 24.46 5.54
N ASN A 569 8.18 24.39 5.83
CA ASN A 569 7.70 24.19 7.21
C ASN A 569 8.25 22.89 7.81
N SER A 570 8.17 21.78 7.07
CA SER A 570 8.67 20.51 7.56
C SER A 570 10.21 20.51 7.72
N LEU A 571 10.94 21.11 6.77
CA LEU A 571 12.40 21.24 6.85
C LEU A 571 12.84 22.06 8.07
N LEU A 572 12.19 23.20 8.31
CA LEU A 572 12.54 24.09 9.43
C LEU A 572 12.22 23.46 10.79
N MET A 573 11.09 22.77 10.90
CA MET A 573 10.73 22.03 12.12
C MET A 573 11.78 20.96 12.46
N GLN A 574 12.35 20.29 11.45
CA GLN A 574 13.44 19.32 11.66
C GLN A 574 14.74 19.99 12.11
N LEU A 575 15.14 21.08 11.44
CA LEU A 575 16.38 21.79 11.76
C LEU A 575 16.34 22.46 13.14
N ASN A 576 15.17 22.96 13.54
CA ASN A 576 15.00 23.71 14.77
C ASN A 576 14.49 22.84 15.94
N HIS A 577 14.10 21.59 15.69
CA HIS A 577 13.42 20.72 16.67
C HIS A 577 12.24 21.41 17.37
N SER A 578 11.42 22.13 16.59
CA SER A 578 10.32 22.95 17.10
C SER A 578 9.17 22.96 16.11
N GLU A 579 7.97 22.52 16.54
CA GLU A 579 6.78 22.39 15.68
C GLU A 579 6.24 23.73 15.16
N ASN A 580 6.59 24.86 15.80
CA ASN A 580 6.03 26.19 15.50
C ASN A 580 7.06 27.28 15.16
N SER A 581 8.31 26.94 14.82
CA SER A 581 9.38 27.94 14.81
C SER A 581 9.28 29.01 13.71
N SER A 582 8.52 28.79 12.64
CA SER A 582 8.75 29.51 11.37
C SER A 582 7.53 29.75 10.47
N SER A 583 6.34 29.22 10.79
CA SER A 583 5.17 29.24 9.89
C SER A 583 4.71 30.64 9.51
N VAL A 584 4.67 31.57 10.49
CA VAL A 584 4.22 32.95 10.27
C VAL A 584 5.10 33.70 9.27
N ARG A 585 6.43 33.55 9.35
CA ARG A 585 7.36 34.22 8.42
C ARG A 585 7.28 33.64 7.01
N LEU A 586 7.13 32.33 6.90
CA LEU A 586 6.95 31.68 5.61
C LEU A 586 5.66 32.14 4.93
N ASP A 587 4.58 32.26 5.69
CA ASP A 587 3.30 32.80 5.23
C ASP A 587 3.44 34.25 4.75
N GLU A 588 4.17 35.11 5.48
CA GLU A 588 4.46 36.48 5.08
C GLU A 588 5.24 36.55 3.75
N ILE A 589 6.22 35.67 3.55
CA ILE A 589 7.03 35.61 2.32
C ILE A 589 6.15 35.21 1.13
N ILE A 590 5.39 34.11 1.25
CA ILE A 590 4.56 33.57 0.17
C ILE A 590 3.42 34.54 -0.19
N ASN A 591 2.88 35.28 0.78
CA ASN A 591 1.82 36.25 0.52
C ASN A 591 2.32 37.60 0.00
N SER A 592 3.63 37.84 -0.04
CA SER A 592 4.21 39.09 -0.52
C SER A 592 4.00 39.31 -2.03
N GLU A 593 3.86 40.58 -2.42
CA GLU A 593 3.73 40.96 -3.84
C GLU A 593 4.99 40.62 -4.66
N GLU A 594 6.17 40.63 -4.01
CA GLU A 594 7.44 40.25 -4.65
C GLU A 594 7.40 38.76 -5.05
N TYR A 595 6.96 37.89 -4.14
CA TYR A 595 6.86 36.46 -4.38
C TYR A 595 5.79 36.09 -5.42
N LYS A 596 4.60 36.71 -5.34
CA LYS A 596 3.48 36.44 -6.26
C LYS A 596 3.79 36.75 -7.73
N ARG A 597 4.76 37.62 -8.00
CA ARG A 597 5.23 37.95 -9.35
C ARG A 597 6.24 36.94 -9.92
N LEU A 598 6.78 36.06 -9.08
CA LEU A 598 7.75 35.05 -9.52
C LEU A 598 7.06 33.93 -10.28
N PRO A 599 7.67 33.41 -11.35
CA PRO A 599 7.17 32.22 -12.04
C PRO A 599 7.21 31.00 -11.10
N ASN A 600 6.27 30.09 -11.31
CA ASN A 600 6.21 28.77 -10.68
C ASN A 600 7.26 27.80 -11.23
N HIS A 601 7.83 28.07 -12.41
CA HIS A 601 8.86 27.24 -13.01
C HIS A 601 10.05 28.05 -13.58
N PRO A 602 11.31 27.56 -13.42
CA PRO A 602 11.73 26.44 -12.57
C PRO A 602 11.50 26.72 -11.08
N SER A 603 11.24 25.64 -10.32
CA SER A 603 10.93 25.72 -8.88
C SER A 603 12.04 26.44 -8.09
N ALA A 604 13.29 26.31 -8.57
CA ALA A 604 14.47 27.01 -8.07
C ALA A 604 14.31 28.52 -7.88
N ILE A 605 13.50 29.21 -8.71
CA ILE A 605 13.30 30.67 -8.61
C ILE A 605 12.60 31.03 -7.29
N LYS A 606 11.48 30.36 -7.00
CA LYS A 606 10.73 30.57 -5.76
C LYS A 606 11.49 30.04 -4.54
N ILE A 607 12.18 28.91 -4.68
CA ILE A 607 13.03 28.35 -3.61
C ILE A 607 14.16 29.31 -3.24
N ALA A 608 14.86 29.90 -4.22
CA ALA A 608 15.91 30.88 -3.97
C ALA A 608 15.38 32.13 -3.26
N HIS A 609 14.18 32.58 -3.62
CA HIS A 609 13.54 33.72 -2.95
C HIS A 609 13.22 33.40 -1.49
N ILE A 610 12.59 32.24 -1.23
CA ILE A 610 12.24 31.81 0.14
C ILE A 610 13.51 31.64 0.98
N HIS A 611 14.53 30.94 0.45
CA HIS A 611 15.82 30.71 1.12
C HIS A 611 16.50 32.02 1.54
N LYS A 612 16.53 33.01 0.64
CA LYS A 612 17.10 34.34 0.90
C LYS A 612 16.35 35.11 2.00
N LYS A 613 15.02 34.98 2.07
CA LYS A 613 14.17 35.77 2.99
C LYS A 613 14.04 35.15 4.37
N LEU A 614 14.10 33.82 4.50
CA LEU A 614 13.97 33.14 5.79
C LEU A 614 15.20 33.36 6.70
N ALA A 615 16.42 33.26 6.16
CA ALA A 615 17.68 33.47 6.89
C ALA A 615 17.72 32.84 8.31
N GLU A 616 17.08 31.68 8.51
CA GLU A 616 17.03 30.96 9.79
C GLU A 616 18.26 30.06 9.98
N LYS A 617 18.66 29.85 11.24
CA LYS A 617 19.81 29.00 11.60
C LYS A 617 19.63 27.58 11.02
N GLY A 618 20.63 27.10 10.29
CA GLY A 618 20.69 25.76 9.72
C GLY A 618 20.31 25.68 8.24
N LEU A 619 19.49 26.59 7.73
CA LEU A 619 19.08 26.59 6.32
C LEU A 619 20.23 27.05 5.40
N GLU A 620 21.15 27.86 5.93
CA GLU A 620 22.36 28.33 5.23
C GLU A 620 23.32 27.20 4.80
N LYS A 621 23.17 26.00 5.38
CA LYS A 621 24.01 24.84 5.08
C LYS A 621 23.65 24.17 3.76
N PHE A 622 22.47 24.47 3.20
CA PHE A 622 21.97 23.83 2.00
C PHE A 622 22.04 24.78 0.81
N SER A 623 22.58 24.27 -0.30
CA SER A 623 22.55 24.96 -1.58
C SER A 623 21.12 25.01 -2.15
N ILE A 624 20.87 25.98 -3.03
CA ILE A 624 19.57 26.08 -3.72
C ILE A 624 19.34 24.84 -4.59
N GLU A 625 20.41 24.30 -5.17
CA GLU A 625 20.38 23.09 -6.00
C GLU A 625 19.94 21.86 -5.18
N GLU A 626 20.46 21.68 -3.96
CA GLU A 626 20.06 20.59 -3.07
C GLU A 626 18.60 20.73 -2.63
N LEU A 627 18.16 21.93 -2.27
CA LEU A 627 16.78 22.20 -1.87
C LEU A 627 15.81 21.98 -3.05
N THR A 628 16.18 22.45 -4.24
CA THR A 628 15.41 22.27 -5.47
C THR A 628 15.26 20.80 -5.80
N LYS A 629 16.37 20.05 -5.79
CA LYS A 629 16.35 18.61 -6.05
C LYS A 629 15.47 17.86 -5.05
N SER A 630 15.62 18.13 -3.75
CA SER A 630 14.82 17.51 -2.70
C SER A 630 13.34 17.84 -2.83
N TYR A 631 13.00 19.08 -3.17
CA TYR A 631 11.62 19.49 -3.45
C TYR A 631 11.05 18.75 -4.66
N GLU A 632 11.79 18.70 -5.76
CA GLU A 632 11.33 18.06 -7.00
C GLU A 632 11.17 16.54 -6.84
N GLU A 633 12.09 15.86 -6.16
CA GLU A 633 11.95 14.43 -5.85
C GLU A 633 10.62 14.11 -5.13
N ARG A 634 10.15 15.02 -4.26
CA ARG A 634 8.97 14.83 -3.40
C ARG A 634 7.66 15.30 -4.01
N PHE A 635 7.71 16.38 -4.77
CA PHE A 635 6.53 17.16 -5.15
C PHE A 635 6.41 17.39 -6.65
N ALA A 636 7.40 17.00 -7.47
CA ALA A 636 7.25 17.08 -8.91
C ALA A 636 6.31 15.96 -9.37
N ASN A 637 5.16 16.37 -9.92
CA ASN A 637 4.35 15.46 -10.73
C ASN A 637 4.82 15.55 -12.19
N THR A 638 4.71 14.43 -12.87
CA THR A 638 4.98 14.31 -14.30
C THR A 638 3.70 14.56 -15.11
N VAL A 639 3.82 14.77 -16.42
CA VAL A 639 2.62 14.87 -17.27
C VAL A 639 1.92 13.51 -17.35
N GLU A 640 2.69 12.44 -17.25
CA GLU A 640 2.25 11.06 -17.22
C GLU A 640 1.33 10.77 -16.03
N ASP A 641 1.57 11.38 -14.86
CA ASP A 641 0.68 11.27 -13.69
C ASP A 641 -0.72 11.83 -14.00
N PHE A 642 -0.78 12.97 -14.69
CA PHE A 642 -2.04 13.59 -15.12
C PHE A 642 -2.72 12.74 -16.20
N ALA A 643 -1.96 12.25 -17.19
CA ALA A 643 -2.48 11.39 -18.25
C ALA A 643 -3.06 10.09 -17.69
N LYS A 644 -2.38 9.46 -16.72
CA LYS A 644 -2.84 8.25 -16.03
C LYS A 644 -4.17 8.49 -15.32
N LEU A 645 -4.28 9.56 -14.52
CA LEU A 645 -5.53 9.87 -13.83
C LEU A 645 -6.67 10.19 -14.80
N PHE A 646 -6.39 10.94 -15.88
CA PHE A 646 -7.34 11.23 -16.94
C PHE A 646 -7.89 9.94 -17.56
N GLN A 647 -7.02 9.00 -17.90
CA GLN A 647 -7.40 7.69 -18.43
C GLN A 647 -8.24 6.89 -17.41
N GLN A 648 -7.86 6.88 -16.13
CA GLN A 648 -8.61 6.19 -15.07
C GLN A 648 -10.04 6.74 -14.94
N ILE A 649 -10.22 8.07 -14.97
CA ILE A 649 -11.55 8.69 -14.94
C ILE A 649 -12.39 8.27 -16.16
N HIS A 650 -11.80 8.26 -17.36
CA HIS A 650 -12.52 7.85 -18.57
C HIS A 650 -12.92 6.38 -18.58
N ILE A 651 -12.04 5.49 -18.11
CA ILE A 651 -12.37 4.06 -17.93
C ILE A 651 -13.53 3.93 -16.95
N PHE A 652 -13.50 4.67 -15.84
CA PHE A 652 -14.55 4.62 -14.84
C PHE A 652 -15.91 5.12 -15.37
N ILE A 653 -15.93 6.17 -16.18
CA ILE A 653 -17.16 6.66 -16.85
C ILE A 653 -17.75 5.58 -17.78
N ARG A 654 -16.90 4.87 -18.54
CA ARG A 654 -17.33 3.75 -19.39
C ARG A 654 -17.94 2.63 -18.57
N ASP A 655 -17.33 2.30 -17.43
CA ASP A 655 -17.81 1.25 -16.53
C ASP A 655 -19.14 1.62 -15.87
N LEU A 656 -19.29 2.86 -15.42
CA LEU A 656 -20.55 3.42 -14.92
C LEU A 656 -21.66 3.30 -15.96
N THR A 657 -21.34 3.63 -17.21
CA THR A 657 -22.30 3.53 -18.33
C THR A 657 -22.73 2.08 -18.51
N ALA A 658 -21.79 1.13 -18.60
CA ALA A 658 -22.10 -0.29 -18.74
C ALA A 658 -23.00 -0.79 -17.60
N LEU A 659 -22.66 -0.49 -16.35
CA LEU A 659 -23.41 -0.93 -15.18
C LEU A 659 -24.83 -0.33 -15.08
N ARG A 660 -25.02 0.93 -15.48
CA ARG A 660 -26.37 1.55 -15.53
C ARG A 660 -27.32 0.82 -16.47
N HIS A 661 -26.80 0.23 -17.55
CA HIS A 661 -27.60 -0.61 -18.44
C HIS A 661 -28.00 -1.95 -17.78
N LEU A 662 -27.22 -2.43 -16.78
CA LEU A 662 -27.45 -3.70 -16.11
C LEU A 662 -28.47 -3.61 -14.98
N VAL A 663 -28.59 -2.44 -14.34
CA VAL A 663 -29.51 -2.21 -13.22
C VAL A 663 -30.29 -0.91 -13.39
N PRO A 664 -31.10 -0.79 -14.47
CA PRO A 664 -31.72 0.48 -14.88
C PRO A 664 -32.67 1.06 -13.82
N ASP A 665 -33.26 0.21 -12.99
CA ASP A 665 -34.23 0.61 -11.95
C ASP A 665 -33.57 1.04 -10.63
N GLN A 666 -32.24 0.98 -10.52
CA GLN A 666 -31.53 1.31 -9.28
C GLN A 666 -30.72 2.60 -9.38
N LYS A 667 -30.79 3.39 -8.31
CA LYS A 667 -30.04 4.64 -8.19
C LYS A 667 -28.56 4.33 -7.99
N ILE A 668 -27.72 4.79 -8.92
CA ILE A 668 -26.27 4.84 -8.77
C ILE A 668 -25.88 6.22 -8.26
N ASP A 669 -25.17 6.29 -7.13
CA ASP A 669 -24.88 7.55 -6.42
C ASP A 669 -23.64 8.31 -6.95
N VAL A 670 -23.12 7.93 -8.12
CA VAL A 670 -21.96 8.57 -8.75
C VAL A 670 -22.41 9.52 -9.87
N ASP A 671 -21.95 10.78 -9.81
CA ASP A 671 -22.23 11.81 -10.81
C ASP A 671 -21.18 11.80 -11.94
N GLU A 672 -21.60 11.33 -13.10
CA GLU A 672 -20.78 11.28 -14.32
C GLU A 672 -20.37 12.68 -14.81
N LEU A 673 -21.24 13.68 -14.65
CA LEU A 673 -20.94 15.05 -15.06
C LEU A 673 -19.82 15.64 -14.18
N HIS A 674 -19.80 15.29 -12.90
CA HIS A 674 -18.72 15.67 -11.99
C HIS A 674 -17.37 15.06 -12.44
N LEU A 675 -17.35 13.77 -12.78
CA LEU A 675 -16.14 13.10 -13.28
C LEU A 675 -15.62 13.72 -14.59
N LEU A 676 -16.51 14.03 -15.55
CA LEU A 676 -16.15 14.71 -16.79
C LEU A 676 -15.56 16.11 -16.54
N LYS A 677 -16.10 16.85 -15.57
CA LYS A 677 -15.55 18.15 -15.15
C LYS A 677 -14.14 18.00 -14.56
N GLN A 678 -13.90 16.96 -13.76
CA GLN A 678 -12.57 16.67 -13.22
C GLN A 678 -11.56 16.34 -14.33
N ALA A 679 -11.93 15.48 -15.28
CA ALA A 679 -11.08 15.13 -16.42
C ALA A 679 -10.67 16.36 -17.25
N ASN A 680 -11.62 17.25 -17.54
CA ASN A 680 -11.33 18.51 -18.23
C ASN A 680 -10.43 19.43 -17.40
N ARG A 681 -10.64 19.50 -16.08
CA ARG A 681 -9.81 20.32 -15.20
C ARG A 681 -8.36 19.82 -15.13
N LEU A 682 -8.11 18.52 -15.28
CA LEU A 682 -6.75 17.98 -15.38
C LEU A 682 -6.00 18.52 -16.61
N ILE A 683 -6.68 18.64 -17.75
CA ILE A 683 -6.10 19.21 -18.98
C ILE A 683 -5.66 20.65 -18.73
N ILE A 684 -6.53 21.46 -18.13
CA ILE A 684 -6.27 22.88 -17.82
C ILE A 684 -5.06 23.00 -16.89
N THR A 685 -5.04 22.24 -15.80
CA THR A 685 -3.95 22.30 -14.81
C THR A 685 -2.63 21.81 -15.37
N ALA A 686 -2.63 20.77 -16.21
CA ALA A 686 -1.43 20.31 -16.91
C ALA A 686 -0.91 21.38 -17.89
N ALA A 687 -1.80 22.00 -18.67
CA ALA A 687 -1.46 23.11 -19.56
C ALA A 687 -0.79 24.27 -18.79
N GLU A 688 -1.36 24.65 -17.65
CA GLU A 688 -0.78 25.68 -16.79
C GLU A 688 0.59 25.28 -16.23
N ARG A 689 0.72 24.07 -15.71
CA ARG A 689 1.94 23.62 -14.99
C ARG A 689 3.14 23.35 -15.92
N PHE A 690 2.87 22.83 -17.11
CA PHE A 690 3.92 22.35 -18.02
C PHE A 690 4.15 23.24 -19.24
N TYR A 691 3.21 24.13 -19.59
CA TYR A 691 3.33 24.95 -20.81
C TYR A 691 3.37 26.46 -20.55
N LYS A 692 2.50 27.02 -19.69
CA LYS A 692 2.31 28.48 -19.50
C LYS A 692 3.61 29.28 -19.28
N GLU A 693 4.54 28.76 -18.49
CA GLU A 693 5.79 29.45 -18.12
C GLU A 693 7.05 28.71 -18.65
N ARG A 694 6.91 27.84 -19.68
CA ARG A 694 8.01 26.98 -20.18
C ARG A 694 8.22 26.98 -21.71
N PRO A 695 8.28 28.12 -22.41
CA PRO A 695 8.30 28.12 -23.88
C PRO A 695 9.51 27.39 -24.52
N GLN A 696 10.66 27.30 -23.85
CA GLN A 696 11.88 26.65 -24.38
C GLN A 696 12.15 25.25 -23.81
N ALA A 697 11.32 24.77 -22.88
CA ALA A 697 11.47 23.47 -22.22
C ALA A 697 10.13 22.69 -22.23
N LEU A 698 9.37 22.85 -23.32
CA LEU A 698 8.09 22.18 -23.51
C LEU A 698 8.26 20.65 -23.50
N PRO A 699 7.27 19.90 -23.01
CA PRO A 699 7.24 18.44 -23.15
C PRO A 699 7.41 17.98 -24.61
N PRO A 700 7.80 16.71 -24.85
CA PRO A 700 7.88 16.13 -26.19
C PRO A 700 6.61 16.40 -27.03
N VAL A 701 6.77 16.47 -28.36
CA VAL A 701 5.63 16.66 -29.27
C VAL A 701 4.68 15.48 -29.13
N ALA A 702 3.43 15.78 -28.80
CA ALA A 702 2.41 14.79 -28.46
C ALA A 702 1.96 13.98 -29.70
N GLU A 703 1.71 12.69 -29.51
CA GLU A 703 1.02 11.85 -30.50
C GLU A 703 -0.44 12.31 -30.68
N THR A 704 -1.00 12.05 -31.87
CA THR A 704 -2.41 12.33 -32.17
C THR A 704 -3.30 11.55 -31.18
N ASP A 705 -4.34 12.20 -30.64
CA ASP A 705 -5.28 11.65 -29.64
C ASP A 705 -4.71 11.38 -28.22
N SER A 706 -3.53 11.92 -27.88
CA SER A 706 -2.96 11.81 -26.53
C SER A 706 -3.39 12.93 -25.57
N PHE A 707 -3.38 12.66 -24.26
CA PHE A 707 -3.61 13.67 -23.21
C PHE A 707 -2.67 14.88 -23.35
N LEU A 708 -1.40 14.63 -23.68
CA LEU A 708 -0.39 15.67 -23.94
C LEU A 708 -0.84 16.64 -25.05
N ARG A 709 -1.52 16.14 -26.09
CA ARG A 709 -2.02 16.99 -27.17
C ARG A 709 -3.17 17.89 -26.71
N LEU A 710 -4.05 17.37 -25.85
CA LEU A 710 -5.14 18.16 -25.27
C LEU A 710 -4.60 19.28 -24.38
N ALA A 711 -3.61 19.00 -23.53
CA ALA A 711 -2.97 20.00 -22.68
C ALA A 711 -2.20 21.06 -23.51
N GLU A 712 -1.46 20.62 -24.54
CA GLU A 712 -0.77 21.53 -25.45
C GLU A 712 -1.74 22.43 -26.22
N GLN A 713 -2.83 21.87 -26.76
CA GLN A 713 -3.85 22.63 -27.48
C GLN A 713 -4.48 23.70 -26.59
N HIS A 714 -4.83 23.33 -25.34
CA HIS A 714 -5.34 24.28 -24.38
C HIS A 714 -4.34 25.40 -24.08
N ALA A 715 -3.04 25.07 -23.98
CA ALA A 715 -1.99 26.07 -23.79
C ALA A 715 -1.79 26.99 -25.01
N ILE A 716 -1.94 26.47 -26.23
CA ILE A 716 -1.91 27.27 -27.46
C ILE A 716 -3.08 28.26 -27.47
N GLU A 717 -4.28 27.79 -27.15
CA GLU A 717 -5.52 28.59 -27.19
C GLU A 717 -5.58 29.66 -26.08
N HIS A 718 -5.08 29.35 -24.88
CA HIS A 718 -5.29 30.19 -23.70
C HIS A 718 -4.02 30.83 -23.12
N PHE A 719 -2.83 30.31 -23.41
CA PHE A 719 -1.56 30.82 -22.88
C PHE A 719 -0.61 31.35 -23.96
N GLY A 720 -1.02 31.37 -25.22
CA GLY A 720 -0.24 31.95 -26.32
C GLY A 720 1.02 31.16 -26.67
N ILE A 721 1.04 29.85 -26.40
CA ILE A 721 2.16 28.96 -26.76
C ILE A 721 2.19 28.75 -28.28
N VAL A 722 3.41 28.70 -28.85
CA VAL A 722 3.62 28.49 -30.28
C VAL A 722 3.09 27.12 -30.69
N ASP A 723 2.26 27.12 -31.73
CA ASP A 723 1.72 25.89 -32.30
C ASP A 723 2.80 25.16 -33.12
N ARG A 724 3.49 24.22 -32.46
CA ARG A 724 4.54 23.37 -33.06
C ARG A 724 4.04 22.51 -34.23
N SER A 725 2.72 22.34 -34.40
CA SER A 725 2.17 21.62 -35.55
C SER A 725 2.19 22.45 -36.84
N LYS A 726 2.29 23.79 -36.73
CA LYS A 726 2.43 24.70 -37.87
C LYS A 726 3.89 24.84 -38.35
N GLU A 727 4.87 24.50 -37.51
CA GLU A 727 6.30 24.53 -37.89
C GLU A 727 6.71 23.40 -38.84
N LYS A 728 5.94 22.30 -38.92
CA LYS A 728 6.24 21.19 -39.85
C LYS A 728 5.95 21.48 -41.33
N ASN A 729 5.48 22.66 -41.71
CA ASN A 729 5.26 23.03 -43.12
C ASN A 729 5.76 24.45 -43.47
N PRO A 730 7.07 24.67 -43.68
CA PRO A 730 7.58 25.92 -44.23
C PRO A 730 7.49 25.98 -45.77
N LYS A 731 6.58 25.23 -46.42
CA LYS A 731 6.35 25.29 -47.88
C LYS A 731 4.91 24.95 -48.27
N SER A 732 3.97 25.86 -48.04
CA SER A 732 2.88 26.11 -49.01
C SER A 732 2.08 27.36 -48.65
N GLU A 733 2.73 28.52 -48.58
CA GLU A 733 2.02 29.76 -48.92
C GLU A 733 2.20 30.01 -50.41
N LYS A 734 1.20 29.60 -51.19
CA LYS A 734 0.65 30.32 -52.36
C LYS A 734 -0.52 29.57 -52.97
N ALA A 735 -1.72 30.12 -52.72
CA ALA A 735 -2.93 30.14 -53.55
C ALA A 735 -3.40 28.84 -54.24
N ASN A 736 -4.53 28.29 -53.78
CA ASN A 736 -5.81 28.51 -54.46
C ASN A 736 -7.02 28.00 -53.66
N VAL A 737 -8.09 28.78 -53.79
CA VAL A 737 -9.44 28.58 -53.25
C VAL A 737 -10.08 27.32 -53.85
N SER A 738 -10.98 26.72 -53.08
CA SER A 738 -11.96 25.66 -53.41
C SER A 738 -11.52 24.20 -53.18
N THR A 739 -11.92 23.65 -52.03
CA THR A 739 -12.88 22.52 -51.88
C THR A 739 -12.80 21.99 -50.45
N SER A 740 -13.43 22.70 -49.51
CA SER A 740 -13.81 22.14 -48.21
C SER A 740 -14.99 21.20 -48.43
N ASN A 741 -14.77 19.88 -48.38
CA ASN A 741 -15.78 18.87 -48.02
C ASN A 741 -15.18 17.46 -48.09
N ALA A 742 -14.36 17.08 -47.10
CA ALA A 742 -14.00 15.68 -46.86
C ALA A 742 -13.54 15.38 -45.42
N PHE A 743 -13.84 16.25 -44.44
CA PHE A 743 -13.38 16.10 -43.04
C PHE A 743 -14.50 15.85 -42.02
N SER A 744 -15.71 15.49 -42.48
CA SER A 744 -16.92 15.42 -41.63
C SER A 744 -17.51 14.02 -41.42
N ARG A 745 -16.86 12.92 -41.85
CA ARG A 745 -17.51 11.59 -41.84
C ARG A 745 -16.97 10.54 -40.88
N THR A 746 -15.97 10.86 -40.07
CA THR A 746 -15.49 9.97 -38.99
C THR A 746 -15.65 10.56 -37.58
N LEU A 747 -16.12 11.81 -37.47
CA LEU A 747 -16.38 12.48 -36.18
C LEU A 747 -17.84 12.31 -35.66
N SER A 748 -18.70 11.58 -36.37
CA SER A 748 -20.15 11.55 -36.08
C SER A 748 -20.63 10.42 -35.15
N PHE A 749 -19.76 9.53 -34.67
CA PHE A 749 -20.18 8.47 -33.73
C PHE A 749 -19.95 8.81 -32.25
N PHE A 750 -19.14 9.82 -31.93
CA PHE A 750 -18.80 10.17 -30.53
C PHE A 750 -19.51 11.43 -29.98
N TRP A 751 -20.21 12.23 -30.79
CA TRP A 751 -20.68 13.57 -30.37
C TRP A 751 -22.21 13.84 -30.48
N SER A 752 -23.05 12.81 -30.63
CA SER A 752 -24.50 13.01 -30.79
C SER A 752 -25.32 13.24 -29.51
N PRO A 753 -24.93 12.77 -28.30
CA PRO A 753 -25.71 13.09 -27.09
C PRO A 753 -25.31 14.42 -26.42
N MET A 754 -24.03 14.83 -26.50
CA MET A 754 -23.50 15.98 -25.74
C MET A 754 -23.96 17.35 -26.28
N SER A 755 -24.13 17.50 -27.59
CA SER A 755 -24.47 18.79 -28.20
C SER A 755 -25.93 19.22 -27.95
N ARG A 756 -26.86 18.26 -27.76
CA ARG A 756 -28.26 18.56 -27.38
C ARG A 756 -28.44 18.99 -25.93
N MET A 757 -27.50 18.64 -25.05
CA MET A 757 -27.54 18.99 -23.63
C MET A 757 -26.87 20.34 -23.32
N ILE A 758 -25.90 20.77 -24.13
CA ILE A 758 -25.12 21.99 -23.88
C ILE A 758 -25.76 23.26 -24.48
N TYR A 759 -26.47 23.19 -25.61
CA TYR A 759 -26.90 24.41 -26.32
C TYR A 759 -28.42 24.64 -26.43
N GLY A 760 -29.26 23.73 -25.94
CA GLY A 760 -30.71 23.84 -26.12
C GLY A 760 -31.11 23.77 -27.60
N THR A 761 -32.39 23.50 -27.87
CA THR A 761 -32.91 23.50 -29.25
C THR A 761 -33.00 24.94 -29.74
N PRO A 762 -32.36 25.33 -30.86
CA PRO A 762 -32.60 26.65 -31.45
C PRO A 762 -34.06 26.70 -31.91
N ILE A 763 -34.82 27.68 -31.40
CA ILE A 763 -36.13 28.03 -31.95
C ILE A 763 -35.89 28.57 -33.35
N THR A 764 -36.19 27.78 -34.37
CA THR A 764 -36.34 28.28 -35.74
C THR A 764 -37.52 29.24 -35.79
N ALA A 765 -37.22 30.53 -35.94
CA ALA A 765 -38.20 31.51 -36.39
C ALA A 765 -38.62 31.17 -37.83
N SER A 766 -39.90 30.87 -38.02
CA SER A 766 -40.54 30.84 -39.33
C SER A 766 -40.64 32.26 -39.86
N ASN A 767 -40.07 32.51 -41.03
CA ASN A 767 -40.42 33.67 -41.85
C ASN A 767 -41.88 33.51 -42.28
N GLU A 768 -42.80 34.20 -41.61
CA GLU A 768 -44.08 34.58 -42.17
C GLU A 768 -44.08 36.08 -42.47
N GLU A 769 -44.72 36.39 -43.59
CA GLU A 769 -44.66 37.63 -44.34
C GLU A 769 -45.15 38.85 -43.56
N ILE A 770 -44.46 39.96 -43.79
CA ILE A 770 -44.92 41.30 -43.41
C ILE A 770 -46.09 41.68 -44.32
N ILE A 771 -47.30 41.72 -43.77
CA ILE A 771 -48.37 42.60 -44.25
C ILE A 771 -48.68 43.60 -43.14
N HIS A 772 -48.47 44.88 -43.43
CA HIS A 772 -48.88 46.01 -42.61
C HIS A 772 -50.41 46.05 -42.46
N THR A 773 -50.92 46.24 -41.25
CA THR A 773 -52.06 47.13 -40.96
C THR A 773 -52.09 47.49 -39.47
N ALA A 774 -52.63 48.68 -39.21
CA ALA A 774 -52.46 49.48 -38.01
C ALA A 774 -53.41 49.13 -36.85
N ASP A 775 -53.08 49.75 -35.71
CA ASP A 775 -53.97 50.24 -34.64
C ASP A 775 -54.43 49.32 -33.49
N VAL A 776 -53.88 49.65 -32.31
CA VAL A 776 -54.56 50.14 -31.10
C VAL A 776 -55.75 49.36 -30.52
N SER A 777 -55.54 48.94 -29.26
CA SER A 777 -56.45 48.90 -28.10
C SER A 777 -56.95 47.55 -27.54
N SER A 778 -56.77 47.48 -26.21
CA SER A 778 -57.65 46.87 -25.19
C SER A 778 -57.81 45.35 -25.07
N SER A 779 -57.35 44.83 -23.94
CA SER A 779 -58.00 43.75 -23.15
C SER A 779 -59.47 44.11 -22.84
N PRO A 780 -60.41 43.20 -22.49
CA PRO A 780 -60.19 41.99 -21.68
C PRO A 780 -61.07 40.74 -21.98
N GLN A 781 -60.61 39.55 -21.58
CA GLN A 781 -61.24 38.65 -20.60
C GLN A 781 -60.45 37.35 -20.47
#